data_AF-A0A9C6SY15-F1
#
_entry.id   AF-A0A9C6SY15-F1
#
_cell.length_a   1.000
_cell.length_b   1.000
_cell.length_c   1.000
_cell.angle_alpha   90.00
_cell.angle_beta   90.00
_cell.angle_gamma   90.00
#
_symmetry.space_group_name_H-M   'P 1'
#
loop_
_entity.id
_entity.type
_entity.pdbx_description
1 polymer ?
#
loop_
_entity_poly.entity_id
_entity_poly.type
_entity_poly.pdbx_seq_one_letter_code
_entity_poly.pdbx_strand_id
1 'polypeptide(L)'
;MSRNIGYSYQRMREGSRDTCIYLADVSQHLRFLMLHNFERLAKHISEEIDNAHKHVLLELADTSGANALVELERILKNMEAVLRLLKTLENYEKYLRFIGSLHRDSWRGVKRDLIFSMLTLCKVDKCAKYLQAFMRLDTSHCLHVDDMPNTTVFIGPVEAAIDKNLAEIAEDGLRRLSEIEITIKEAIAPIRPPIMAIIENAESKMKDEYVYLNDLIEAVISDIDYRDRNAADTFEDIHEKMGVDYLVYGSIACLMLFLIITALIFGLLFGLCVRRNNAGSYCLILAIIMIFCVFTFITVMGLYYYILGMVTYQAVCRRLDSLGDYERRSLRTVDKISACRPDQHIYDLLYEYKLYDIERILTNDTHEPIDVDDVKWEKWDGDLSDIVIVTMHEIILLNHTLFDLYPYIGKSYTKTLCKDLRIPPIDYKVSYNVRNWVEAQINKFVICPNDSRLHICATPWKAMADALVIENEEPNIIRCIDGIREATTKIDALILNMEATFGETLLKLYDQIKRCENFIRYRGLHIINTLGLNLTESLKDRIREYRQHTQWNIQHKVGPCGPLIYHLDRGTNFACRNLIDPINGFWIGLLLSSILFLPLLLVAHCLICPYRHHIVKTPVVILLRHDGCPTCSGVPYVPPPVVLSGGQDRDFEVIDIPTVDSKTKQD
;
A
#
# COMPACT_ATOMS: atom_id res chain seq x y z
N MET A 1 -28.67 -33.97 19.81
CA MET A 1 -27.58 -34.71 19.13
C MET A 1 -27.75 -34.69 17.61
N SER A 2 -28.91 -35.03 17.02
CA SER A 2 -29.16 -34.85 15.57
C SER A 2 -28.84 -33.45 15.01
N ARG A 3 -29.21 -32.38 15.75
CA ARG A 3 -28.84 -30.98 15.43
C ARG A 3 -27.33 -30.70 15.38
N ASN A 4 -26.50 -31.43 16.15
CA ASN A 4 -25.04 -31.22 16.18
C ASN A 4 -24.34 -31.88 14.99
N ILE A 5 -24.94 -32.91 14.39
CA ILE A 5 -24.30 -33.67 13.30
C ILE A 5 -24.37 -32.90 11.98
N GLY A 6 -25.55 -32.40 11.61
CA GLY A 6 -25.71 -31.52 10.44
C GLY A 6 -24.88 -30.24 10.55
N TYR A 7 -24.76 -29.69 11.76
CA TYR A 7 -23.87 -28.55 12.02
C TYR A 7 -22.38 -28.90 11.87
N SER A 8 -21.97 -30.11 12.27
CA SER A 8 -20.59 -30.58 12.12
C SER A 8 -20.20 -30.82 10.67
N TYR A 9 -21.13 -31.40 9.90
CA TYR A 9 -20.99 -31.56 8.46
C TYR A 9 -20.83 -30.21 7.75
N GLN A 10 -21.72 -29.25 8.05
CA GLN A 10 -21.66 -27.92 7.43
C GLN A 10 -20.34 -27.21 7.76
N ARG A 11 -19.86 -27.29 9.00
CA ARG A 11 -18.57 -26.73 9.42
C ARG A 11 -17.36 -27.36 8.70
N MET A 12 -17.41 -28.67 8.43
CA MET A 12 -16.35 -29.36 7.69
C MET A 12 -16.29 -28.87 6.24
N ARG A 13 -17.45 -28.78 5.57
CA ARG A 13 -17.60 -28.26 4.21
C ARG A 13 -17.18 -26.80 4.08
N GLU A 14 -17.52 -25.98 5.07
CA GLU A 14 -17.05 -24.59 5.17
C GLU A 14 -15.51 -24.53 5.26
N GLY A 15 -14.88 -25.41 6.05
CA GLY A 15 -13.41 -25.48 6.15
C GLY A 15 -12.71 -25.87 4.84
N SER A 16 -13.27 -26.84 4.10
CA SER A 16 -12.76 -27.21 2.78
C SER A 16 -12.93 -26.06 1.77
N ARG A 17 -14.11 -25.44 1.73
CA ARG A 17 -14.39 -24.28 0.88
C ARG A 17 -13.46 -23.11 1.17
N ASP A 18 -13.24 -22.79 2.44
CA ASP A 18 -12.32 -21.72 2.85
C ASP A 18 -10.88 -22.02 2.39
N THR A 19 -10.46 -23.29 2.45
CA THR A 19 -9.15 -23.74 1.97
C THR A 19 -9.02 -23.50 0.46
N CYS A 20 -10.05 -23.85 -0.33
CA CYS A 20 -10.07 -23.59 -1.77
C CYS A 20 -10.05 -22.09 -2.10
N ILE A 21 -10.80 -21.26 -1.36
CA ILE A 21 -10.80 -19.81 -1.53
C ILE A 21 -9.42 -19.23 -1.23
N TYR A 22 -8.79 -19.69 -0.15
CA TYR A 22 -7.44 -19.26 0.23
C TYR A 22 -6.41 -19.61 -0.85
N LEU A 23 -6.43 -20.83 -1.37
CA LEU A 23 -5.53 -21.24 -2.46
C LEU A 23 -5.80 -20.45 -3.76
N ALA A 24 -7.05 -20.13 -4.06
CA ALA A 24 -7.40 -19.27 -5.19
C ALA A 24 -6.86 -17.83 -5.00
N ASP A 25 -6.91 -17.29 -3.79
CA ASP A 25 -6.33 -15.97 -3.46
C ASP A 25 -4.79 -15.98 -3.60
N VAL A 26 -4.14 -17.09 -3.22
CA VAL A 26 -2.70 -17.29 -3.45
C VAL A 26 -2.36 -17.27 -4.94
N SER A 27 -3.13 -17.97 -5.77
CA SER A 27 -2.98 -17.90 -7.23
C SER A 27 -3.19 -16.47 -7.75
N GLN A 28 -4.21 -15.76 -7.27
CA GLN A 28 -4.46 -14.37 -7.66
C GLN A 28 -3.30 -13.43 -7.27
N HIS A 29 -2.70 -13.63 -6.09
CA HIS A 29 -1.53 -12.87 -5.66
C HIS A 29 -0.33 -13.15 -6.57
N LEU A 30 -0.08 -14.42 -6.94
CA LEU A 30 0.95 -14.78 -7.93
C LEU A 30 0.69 -14.10 -9.29
N ARG A 31 -0.56 -14.09 -9.76
CA ARG A 31 -0.95 -13.42 -11.01
C ARG A 31 -0.66 -11.93 -10.98
N PHE A 32 -0.94 -11.28 -9.85
CA PHE A 32 -0.68 -9.86 -9.70
C PHE A 32 0.82 -9.57 -9.65
N LEU A 33 1.57 -10.38 -8.89
CA LEU A 33 3.01 -10.21 -8.73
C LEU A 33 3.78 -10.50 -10.01
N MET A 34 3.54 -11.63 -10.69
CA MET A 34 4.35 -12.07 -11.83
C MET A 34 3.92 -11.48 -13.17
N LEU A 35 2.62 -11.21 -13.35
CA LEU A 35 2.11 -10.65 -14.62
C LEU A 35 1.87 -9.14 -14.51
N HIS A 36 0.90 -8.71 -13.70
CA HIS A 36 0.43 -7.32 -13.74
C HIS A 36 1.51 -6.32 -13.31
N ASN A 37 2.26 -6.62 -12.26
CA ASN A 37 3.34 -5.74 -11.81
C ASN A 37 4.51 -5.73 -12.82
N PHE A 38 4.78 -6.84 -13.50
CA PHE A 38 5.85 -6.92 -14.49
C PHE A 38 5.46 -6.15 -15.76
N GLU A 39 4.22 -6.32 -16.24
CA GLU A 39 3.66 -5.54 -17.36
C GLU A 39 3.74 -4.03 -17.08
N ARG A 40 3.48 -3.60 -15.85
CA ARG A 40 3.63 -2.20 -15.44
C ARG A 40 5.09 -1.73 -15.50
N LEU A 41 6.03 -2.56 -15.02
CA LEU A 41 7.45 -2.26 -15.11
C LEU A 41 7.91 -2.17 -16.58
N ALA A 42 7.53 -3.15 -17.39
CA ALA A 42 7.83 -3.20 -18.82
C ALA A 42 7.36 -1.93 -19.54
N LYS A 43 6.12 -1.51 -19.27
CA LYS A 43 5.57 -0.26 -19.80
C LYS A 43 6.36 0.96 -19.33
N HIS A 44 6.69 1.06 -18.04
CA HIS A 44 7.46 2.18 -17.51
C HIS A 44 8.85 2.25 -18.15
N ILE A 45 9.54 1.11 -18.30
CA ILE A 45 10.84 1.04 -18.97
C ILE A 45 10.71 1.46 -20.45
N SER A 46 9.69 1.00 -21.16
CA SER A 46 9.44 1.41 -22.54
C SER A 46 9.23 2.93 -22.64
N GLU A 47 8.42 3.52 -21.77
CA GLU A 47 8.17 4.96 -21.74
C GLU A 47 9.42 5.77 -21.38
N GLU A 48 10.26 5.25 -20.48
CA GLU A 48 11.53 5.85 -20.06
C GLU A 48 12.53 5.86 -21.23
N ILE A 49 12.69 4.74 -21.95
CA ILE A 49 13.52 4.66 -23.16
C ILE A 49 12.99 5.59 -24.26
N ASP A 50 11.67 5.57 -24.49
CA ASP A 50 11.06 6.38 -25.54
C ASP A 50 11.21 7.88 -25.27
N ASN A 51 11.36 8.33 -24.02
CA ASN A 51 11.59 9.74 -23.65
C ASN A 51 13.03 10.06 -23.23
N ALA A 52 13.94 9.08 -23.21
CA ALA A 52 15.31 9.26 -22.73
C ALA A 52 16.06 10.38 -23.46
N HIS A 53 15.82 10.53 -24.77
CA HIS A 53 16.44 11.58 -25.58
C HIS A 53 16.16 13.00 -25.06
N LYS A 54 14.96 13.25 -24.52
CA LYS A 54 14.59 14.54 -23.92
C LYS A 54 15.33 14.79 -22.62
N HIS A 55 15.44 13.76 -21.77
CA HIS A 55 16.17 13.85 -20.50
C HIS A 55 17.66 14.12 -20.74
N VAL A 56 18.27 13.41 -21.70
CA VAL A 56 19.66 13.61 -22.11
C VAL A 56 19.87 15.01 -22.70
N LEU A 57 18.93 15.53 -23.51
CA LEU A 57 19.00 16.89 -24.02
C LEU A 57 18.94 17.94 -22.90
N LEU A 58 18.01 17.78 -21.96
CA LEU A 58 17.87 18.70 -20.83
C LEU A 58 19.13 18.72 -19.97
N GLU A 59 19.70 17.56 -19.66
CA GLU A 59 20.93 17.47 -18.88
C GLU A 59 22.15 18.04 -19.65
N LEU A 60 22.20 17.83 -20.97
CA LEU A 60 23.19 18.46 -21.85
C LEU A 60 23.03 19.99 -21.87
N ALA A 61 21.80 20.50 -21.94
CA ALA A 61 21.49 21.93 -21.96
C ALA A 61 21.83 22.61 -20.63
N ASP A 62 21.53 21.97 -19.50
CA ASP A 62 21.87 22.46 -18.17
C ASP A 62 23.38 22.49 -17.97
N THR A 63 24.08 21.42 -18.36
CA THR A 63 25.54 21.32 -18.19
C THR A 63 26.29 22.27 -19.13
N SER A 64 25.77 22.51 -20.33
CA SER A 64 26.36 23.43 -21.32
C SER A 64 26.10 24.90 -21.00
N GLY A 65 25.13 25.20 -20.13
CA GLY A 65 24.73 26.57 -19.83
C GLY A 65 23.81 27.20 -20.89
N ALA A 66 23.00 26.38 -21.56
CA ALA A 66 22.03 26.83 -22.57
C ALA A 66 20.98 27.83 -22.05
N ASN A 67 20.84 27.96 -20.73
CA ASN A 67 19.99 28.99 -20.10
C ASN A 67 20.32 30.42 -20.55
N ALA A 68 21.57 30.70 -20.95
CA ALA A 68 21.94 32.00 -21.51
C ALA A 68 21.16 32.34 -22.80
N LEU A 69 20.80 31.34 -23.59
CA LEU A 69 20.02 31.51 -24.81
C LEU A 69 18.55 31.82 -24.50
N VAL A 70 17.98 31.18 -23.48
CA VAL A 70 16.64 31.46 -22.96
C VAL A 70 16.56 32.88 -22.39
N GLU A 71 17.59 33.32 -21.65
CA GLU A 71 17.65 34.70 -21.15
C GLU A 71 17.79 35.72 -22.29
N LEU A 72 18.57 35.42 -23.34
CA LEU A 72 18.66 36.28 -24.52
C LEU A 72 17.30 36.40 -25.22
N GLU A 73 16.58 35.30 -25.40
CA GLU A 73 15.22 35.27 -25.95
C GLU A 73 14.27 36.14 -25.10
N ARG A 74 14.29 35.97 -23.78
CA ARG A 74 13.48 36.75 -22.84
C ARG A 74 13.74 38.25 -22.99
N ILE A 75 15.01 38.67 -23.06
CA ILE A 75 15.38 40.08 -23.22
C ILE A 75 14.85 40.64 -24.55
N LEU A 76 15.07 39.91 -25.66
CA LEU A 76 14.69 40.37 -26.99
C LEU A 76 13.17 40.40 -27.20
N LYS A 77 12.42 39.44 -26.65
CA LYS A 77 10.94 39.46 -26.67
C LYS A 77 10.33 40.63 -25.91
N ASN A 78 11.01 41.11 -24.88
CA ASN A 78 10.53 42.22 -24.07
C ASN A 78 10.80 43.61 -24.69
N MET A 79 11.45 43.69 -25.87
CA MET A 79 11.82 44.97 -26.51
C MET A 79 10.61 45.88 -26.76
N GLU A 80 9.44 45.35 -27.12
CA GLU A 80 8.23 46.18 -27.29
C GLU A 80 7.76 46.82 -25.99
N ALA A 81 7.81 46.07 -24.88
CA ALA A 81 7.45 46.58 -23.56
C ALA A 81 8.46 47.64 -23.10
N VAL A 82 9.74 47.40 -23.37
CA VAL A 82 10.84 48.34 -23.10
C VAL A 82 10.66 49.62 -23.91
N LEU A 83 10.27 49.53 -25.20
CA LEU A 83 10.03 50.71 -26.03
C LEU A 83 8.95 51.62 -25.44
N ARG A 84 7.84 51.05 -24.97
CA ARG A 84 6.75 51.83 -24.33
C ARG A 84 7.22 52.51 -23.05
N LEU A 85 8.04 51.81 -22.25
CA LEU A 85 8.61 52.36 -21.03
C LEU A 85 9.66 53.43 -21.32
N LEU A 86 10.52 53.27 -22.34
CA LEU A 86 11.50 54.26 -22.75
C LEU A 86 10.86 55.54 -23.30
N LYS A 87 9.77 55.43 -24.08
CA LYS A 87 8.99 56.60 -24.53
C LYS A 87 8.34 57.34 -23.35
N THR A 88 7.86 56.60 -22.36
CA THR A 88 7.34 57.17 -21.12
C THR A 88 8.45 57.87 -20.31
N LEU A 89 9.60 57.21 -20.19
CA LEU A 89 10.79 57.73 -19.52
C LEU A 89 11.29 59.00 -20.20
N GLU A 90 11.34 59.05 -21.53
CA GLU A 90 11.72 60.24 -22.31
C GLU A 90 10.80 61.43 -22.01
N ASN A 91 9.48 61.20 -21.91
CA ASN A 91 8.53 62.26 -21.55
C ASN A 91 8.79 62.80 -20.15
N TYR A 92 8.99 61.93 -19.15
CA TYR A 92 9.32 62.36 -17.80
C TYR A 92 10.68 63.04 -17.71
N GLU A 93 11.68 62.54 -18.42
CA GLU A 93 13.04 63.08 -18.45
C GLU A 93 13.06 64.49 -19.06
N LYS A 94 12.45 64.69 -20.24
CA LYS A 94 12.36 66.00 -20.89
C LYS A 94 11.59 67.01 -20.02
N TYR A 95 10.45 66.58 -19.48
CA TYR A 95 9.65 67.45 -18.62
C TYR A 95 10.39 67.78 -17.32
N LEU A 96 11.05 66.80 -16.68
CA LEU A 96 11.85 67.01 -15.47
C LEU A 96 13.04 67.93 -15.72
N ARG A 97 13.76 67.80 -16.85
CA ARG A 97 14.84 68.73 -17.22
C ARG A 97 14.31 70.16 -17.37
N PHE A 98 13.16 70.33 -18.03
CA PHE A 98 12.53 71.63 -18.17
C PHE A 98 12.11 72.24 -16.82
N ILE A 99 11.25 71.57 -16.05
CA ILE A 99 10.76 72.09 -14.77
C ILE A 99 11.86 72.18 -13.71
N GLY A 100 12.83 71.27 -13.72
CA GLY A 100 13.96 71.25 -12.79
C GLY A 100 14.92 72.40 -13.05
N SER A 101 15.19 72.72 -14.32
CA SER A 101 15.97 73.92 -14.70
C SER A 101 15.27 75.20 -14.26
N LEU A 102 13.95 75.31 -14.49
CA LEU A 102 13.13 76.43 -14.06
C LEU A 102 13.12 76.56 -12.53
N HIS A 103 12.96 75.46 -11.82
CA HIS A 103 12.94 75.41 -10.36
C HIS A 103 14.30 75.85 -9.78
N ARG A 104 15.41 75.36 -10.33
CA ARG A 104 16.77 75.79 -9.96
C ARG A 104 16.99 77.29 -10.22
N ASP A 105 16.58 77.80 -11.38
CA ASP A 105 16.75 79.21 -11.73
C ASP A 105 15.87 80.14 -10.90
N SER A 106 14.68 79.67 -10.51
CA SER A 106 13.78 80.39 -9.61
C SER A 106 14.39 80.50 -8.20
N TRP A 107 14.99 79.43 -7.68
CA TRP A 107 15.73 79.47 -6.41
C TRP A 107 16.98 80.37 -6.47
N ARG A 108 17.66 80.44 -7.61
CA ARG A 108 18.75 81.42 -7.83
C ARG A 108 18.24 82.87 -7.77
N GLY A 109 17.04 83.12 -8.30
CA GLY A 109 16.35 84.41 -8.21
C GLY A 109 16.03 84.78 -6.76
N VAL A 110 15.39 83.88 -6.02
CA VAL A 110 15.08 84.06 -4.58
C VAL A 110 16.35 84.31 -3.77
N LYS A 111 17.42 83.54 -4.01
CA LYS A 111 18.73 83.73 -3.38
C LYS A 111 19.27 85.14 -3.63
N ARG A 112 19.23 85.61 -4.88
CA ARG A 112 19.73 86.94 -5.26
C ARG A 112 18.96 88.04 -4.54
N ASP A 113 17.63 87.97 -4.55
CA ASP A 113 16.76 88.97 -3.97
C ASP A 113 16.91 88.99 -2.43
N LEU A 114 16.96 87.83 -1.76
CA LEU A 114 17.18 87.73 -0.31
C LEU A 114 18.57 88.22 0.13
N ILE A 115 19.63 87.89 -0.60
CA ILE A 115 21.00 88.38 -0.32
C ILE A 115 21.03 89.91 -0.46
N PHE A 116 20.44 90.44 -1.54
CA PHE A 116 20.35 91.89 -1.77
C PHE A 116 19.60 92.60 -0.64
N SER A 117 18.44 92.09 -0.23
CA SER A 117 17.68 92.63 0.89
C SER A 117 18.47 92.61 2.20
N MET A 118 19.15 91.50 2.51
CA MET A 118 19.89 91.33 3.77
C MET A 118 21.10 92.26 3.86
N LEU A 119 21.84 92.45 2.77
CA LEU A 119 22.99 93.37 2.73
C LEU A 119 22.57 94.84 2.80
N THR A 120 21.39 95.17 2.26
CA THR A 120 20.93 96.57 2.14
C THR A 120 20.11 97.04 3.34
N LEU A 121 19.31 96.16 3.96
CA LEU A 121 18.36 96.52 5.01
C LEU A 121 18.82 96.15 6.43
N CYS A 122 19.85 95.31 6.59
CA CYS A 122 20.28 94.83 7.90
C CYS A 122 21.67 95.34 8.31
N LYS A 123 21.81 95.83 9.55
CA LYS A 123 23.12 96.11 10.16
C LYS A 123 23.79 94.79 10.60
N VAL A 124 24.69 94.32 9.74
CA VAL A 124 25.69 93.23 9.76
C VAL A 124 25.56 92.11 10.82
N ASP A 125 25.65 92.36 12.12
CA ASP A 125 25.91 91.29 13.11
C ASP A 125 24.76 90.28 13.31
N LYS A 126 23.50 90.70 13.15
CA LYS A 126 22.34 89.79 13.31
C LYS A 126 21.99 89.03 12.03
N CYS A 127 22.37 89.55 10.85
CA CYS A 127 22.00 88.96 9.56
C CYS A 127 23.08 88.08 8.94
N ALA A 128 24.33 88.16 9.42
CA ALA A 128 25.42 87.29 8.99
C ALA A 128 25.08 85.79 9.14
N LYS A 129 24.35 85.40 10.22
CA LYS A 129 23.90 84.02 10.44
C LYS A 129 22.93 83.50 9.38
N TYR A 130 22.06 84.36 8.85
CA TYR A 130 21.08 84.00 7.82
C TYR A 130 21.68 84.03 6.41
N LEU A 131 22.65 84.92 6.17
CA LEU A 131 23.36 85.01 4.89
C LEU A 131 24.07 83.69 4.52
N GLN A 132 24.66 83.00 5.51
CA GLN A 132 25.30 81.70 5.30
C GLN A 132 24.31 80.60 4.86
N ALA A 133 23.07 80.64 5.36
CA ALA A 133 22.02 79.72 4.95
C ALA A 133 21.54 80.00 3.51
N PHE A 134 21.36 81.28 3.15
CA PHE A 134 20.91 81.66 1.80
C PHE A 134 21.94 81.39 0.70
N MET A 135 23.23 81.43 1.02
CA MET A 135 24.27 81.12 0.04
C MET A 135 24.19 79.69 -0.51
N ARG A 136 23.50 78.78 0.19
CA ARG A 136 23.31 77.36 -0.17
C ARG A 136 21.96 77.05 -0.84
N LEU A 137 21.13 78.06 -1.14
CA LEU A 137 19.78 77.90 -1.72
C LEU A 137 19.76 77.27 -3.14
N ASP A 138 20.85 77.33 -3.88
CA ASP A 138 20.90 76.94 -5.30
C ASP A 138 21.95 75.86 -5.59
N THR A 139 22.65 75.37 -4.56
CA THR A 139 23.80 74.46 -4.69
C THR A 139 23.48 73.03 -4.23
N SER A 140 22.21 72.67 -4.05
CA SER A 140 21.87 71.29 -3.66
C SER A 140 22.09 70.34 -4.85
N HIS A 141 22.67 69.17 -4.58
CA HIS A 141 22.91 68.15 -5.60
C HIS A 141 21.63 67.76 -6.36
N CYS A 142 20.49 67.82 -5.66
CA CYS A 142 19.18 67.42 -6.17
C CYS A 142 18.57 68.41 -7.18
N LEU A 143 19.17 69.60 -7.34
CA LEU A 143 18.78 70.60 -8.36
C LEU A 143 19.51 70.41 -9.70
N HIS A 144 20.50 69.51 -9.78
CA HIS A 144 21.31 69.27 -10.97
C HIS A 144 20.79 68.10 -11.82
N VAL A 145 19.52 68.19 -12.23
CA VAL A 145 18.86 67.18 -13.10
C VAL A 145 19.48 67.05 -14.49
N ASP A 146 20.39 67.95 -14.85
CA ASP A 146 21.13 67.97 -16.12
C ASP A 146 22.09 66.76 -16.28
N ASP A 147 22.52 66.16 -15.16
CA ASP A 147 23.46 65.03 -15.16
C ASP A 147 22.81 63.68 -15.55
N MET A 148 21.48 63.65 -15.77
CA MET A 148 20.79 62.44 -16.21
C MET A 148 21.14 62.07 -17.67
N PRO A 149 21.17 60.78 -18.02
CA PRO A 149 21.35 60.34 -19.42
C PRO A 149 20.23 60.83 -20.35
N ASN A 150 20.55 60.98 -21.64
CA ASN A 150 19.56 61.29 -22.68
C ASN A 150 18.85 60.01 -23.14
N THR A 151 17.54 59.91 -22.85
CA THR A 151 16.75 58.70 -23.14
C THR A 151 16.53 58.47 -24.63
N THR A 152 16.53 59.53 -25.44
CA THR A 152 16.33 59.42 -26.90
C THR A 152 17.39 58.54 -27.57
N VAL A 153 18.60 58.47 -27.02
CA VAL A 153 19.70 57.61 -27.53
C VAL A 153 19.35 56.11 -27.41
N PHE A 154 18.54 55.73 -26.43
CA PHE A 154 18.17 54.33 -26.18
C PHE A 154 16.93 53.88 -26.95
N ILE A 155 16.11 54.81 -27.44
CA ILE A 155 14.88 54.49 -28.18
C ILE A 155 15.22 53.90 -29.56
N GLY A 156 16.14 54.53 -30.30
CA GLY A 156 16.49 54.11 -31.67
C GLY A 156 16.95 52.65 -31.79
N PRO A 157 17.88 52.17 -30.94
CA PRO A 157 18.29 50.76 -30.93
C PRO A 157 17.16 49.78 -30.63
N VAL A 158 16.24 50.15 -29.74
CA VAL A 158 15.10 49.29 -29.37
C VAL A 158 14.07 49.23 -30.49
N GLU A 159 13.79 50.36 -31.16
CA GLU A 159 12.96 50.38 -32.37
C GLU A 159 13.58 49.53 -33.49
N ALA A 160 14.88 49.71 -33.73
CA ALA A 160 15.61 48.91 -34.73
C ALA A 160 15.65 47.42 -34.38
N ALA A 161 15.66 47.05 -33.09
CA ALA A 161 15.60 45.67 -32.65
C ALA A 161 14.23 45.01 -32.93
N ILE A 162 13.14 45.77 -32.78
CA ILE A 162 11.78 45.32 -33.08
C ILE A 162 11.59 45.22 -34.60
N ASP A 163 11.98 46.25 -35.35
CA ASP A 163 11.81 46.32 -36.80
C ASP A 163 12.57 45.20 -37.53
N LYS A 164 13.74 44.80 -37.01
CA LYS A 164 14.54 43.69 -37.54
C LYS A 164 14.19 42.33 -36.94
N ASN A 165 13.16 42.26 -36.09
CA ASN A 165 12.72 41.05 -35.40
C ASN A 165 13.86 40.27 -34.72
N LEU A 166 14.72 40.95 -33.96
CA LEU A 166 15.91 40.30 -33.38
C LEU A 166 15.57 39.14 -32.44
N ALA A 167 14.35 39.09 -31.89
CA ALA A 167 13.88 37.96 -31.07
C ALA A 167 13.93 36.62 -31.81
N GLU A 168 13.70 36.62 -33.13
CA GLU A 168 13.74 35.43 -33.98
C GLU A 168 15.12 34.74 -33.95
N ILE A 169 16.20 35.51 -33.78
CA ILE A 169 17.57 34.96 -33.69
C ILE A 169 17.71 34.02 -32.49
N ALA A 170 17.14 34.41 -31.34
CA ALA A 170 17.19 33.60 -30.12
C ALA A 170 16.24 32.39 -30.20
N GLU A 171 15.05 32.57 -30.80
CA GLU A 171 14.12 31.47 -31.07
C GLU A 171 14.73 30.44 -32.02
N ASP A 172 15.41 30.89 -33.07
CA ASP A 172 16.13 30.04 -34.02
C ASP A 172 17.33 29.34 -33.37
N GLY A 173 18.01 29.99 -32.43
CA GLY A 173 19.01 29.34 -31.62
C GLY A 173 18.44 28.21 -30.76
N LEU A 174 17.29 28.43 -30.10
CA LEU A 174 16.61 27.40 -29.30
C LEU A 174 16.13 26.25 -30.18
N ARG A 175 15.65 26.54 -31.39
CA ARG A 175 15.26 25.55 -32.38
C ARG A 175 16.44 24.70 -32.83
N ARG A 176 17.59 25.31 -33.18
CA ARG A 176 18.84 24.60 -33.51
C ARG A 176 19.35 23.76 -32.33
N LEU A 177 19.21 24.23 -31.10
CA LEU A 177 19.53 23.43 -29.91
C LEU A 177 18.58 22.22 -29.78
N SER A 178 17.29 22.38 -30.09
CA SER A 178 16.33 21.27 -30.07
C SER A 178 16.56 20.26 -31.21
N GLU A 179 17.19 20.64 -32.31
CA GLU A 179 17.57 19.69 -33.38
C GLU A 179 18.61 18.66 -32.90
N ILE A 180 19.39 18.99 -31.88
CA ILE A 180 20.31 18.04 -31.21
C ILE A 180 19.53 16.89 -30.57
N GLU A 181 18.28 17.11 -30.17
CA GLU A 181 17.37 16.08 -29.67
C GLU A 181 17.22 14.92 -30.67
N ILE A 182 17.10 15.24 -31.96
CA ILE A 182 16.97 14.25 -33.03
C ILE A 182 18.24 13.41 -33.11
N THR A 183 19.40 14.06 -33.01
CA THR A 183 20.72 13.39 -33.01
C THR A 183 20.87 12.46 -31.80
N ILE A 184 20.45 12.90 -30.61
CA ILE A 184 20.45 12.08 -29.40
C ILE A 184 19.47 10.90 -29.53
N LYS A 185 18.30 11.13 -30.13
CA LYS A 185 17.31 10.07 -30.38
C LYS A 185 17.87 8.99 -31.29
N GLU A 186 18.61 9.36 -32.34
CA GLU A 186 19.33 8.42 -33.19
C GLU A 186 20.43 7.67 -32.43
N ALA A 187 21.12 8.33 -31.47
CA ALA A 187 22.12 7.70 -30.63
C ALA A 187 21.53 6.64 -29.67
N ILE A 188 20.30 6.84 -29.17
CA ILE A 188 19.62 5.92 -28.24
C ILE A 188 18.89 4.78 -28.99
N ALA A 189 18.50 5.00 -30.25
CA ALA A 189 17.72 4.05 -31.05
C ALA A 189 18.28 2.61 -31.09
N PRO A 190 19.61 2.36 -31.18
CA PRO A 190 20.17 1.01 -31.23
C PRO A 190 19.93 0.17 -29.97
N ILE A 191 19.74 0.80 -28.82
CA ILE A 191 19.62 0.10 -27.52
C ILE A 191 18.17 -0.29 -27.21
N ARG A 192 17.21 0.35 -27.86
CA ARG A 192 15.80 0.04 -27.65
C ARG A 192 15.45 -1.42 -28.01
N PRO A 193 15.78 -1.96 -29.20
CA PRO A 193 15.47 -3.35 -29.54
C PRO A 193 16.01 -4.40 -28.56
N PRO A 194 17.30 -4.40 -28.15
CA PRO A 194 17.82 -5.43 -27.25
C PRO A 194 17.18 -5.36 -25.85
N ILE A 195 16.91 -4.16 -25.32
CA ILE A 195 16.23 -4.04 -24.01
C ILE A 195 14.78 -4.56 -24.10
N MET A 196 14.05 -4.19 -25.17
CA MET A 196 12.67 -4.66 -25.34
C MET A 196 12.62 -6.18 -25.53
N ALA A 197 13.57 -6.76 -26.26
CA ALA A 197 13.67 -8.22 -26.42
C ALA A 197 13.89 -8.94 -25.06
N ILE A 198 14.72 -8.38 -24.17
CA ILE A 198 14.92 -8.93 -22.82
C ILE A 198 13.65 -8.84 -21.99
N ILE A 199 12.94 -7.72 -22.07
CA ILE A 199 11.67 -7.52 -21.37
C ILE A 199 10.62 -8.52 -21.86
N GLU A 200 10.48 -8.69 -23.19
CA GLU A 200 9.55 -9.65 -23.79
C GLU A 200 9.88 -11.09 -23.39
N ASN A 201 11.17 -11.46 -23.39
CA ASN A 201 11.61 -12.78 -22.94
C ASN A 201 11.32 -13.00 -21.44
N ALA A 202 11.59 -11.99 -20.61
CA ALA A 202 11.29 -12.04 -19.18
C ALA A 202 9.78 -12.09 -18.91
N GLU A 203 8.97 -11.39 -19.69
CA GLU A 203 7.50 -11.45 -19.62
C GLU A 203 6.99 -12.86 -19.94
N SER A 204 7.48 -13.44 -21.05
CA SER A 204 7.13 -14.81 -21.43
C SER A 204 7.52 -15.79 -20.33
N LYS A 205 8.73 -15.65 -19.78
CA LYS A 205 9.20 -16.53 -18.69
C LYS A 205 8.36 -16.40 -17.43
N MET A 206 8.03 -15.18 -17.01
CA MET A 206 7.15 -14.95 -15.86
C MET A 206 5.76 -15.55 -16.08
N LYS A 207 5.25 -15.48 -17.32
CA LYS A 207 3.97 -16.08 -17.68
C LYS A 207 3.99 -17.60 -17.63
N ASP A 208 5.03 -18.22 -18.18
CA ASP A 208 5.16 -19.68 -18.17
C ASP A 208 5.30 -20.22 -16.75
N GLU A 209 6.11 -19.56 -15.91
CA GLU A 209 6.30 -19.92 -14.51
C GLU A 209 5.03 -19.68 -13.67
N TYR A 210 4.27 -18.60 -13.95
CA TYR A 210 2.96 -18.39 -13.35
C TYR A 210 1.95 -19.49 -13.73
N VAL A 211 1.87 -19.86 -15.01
CA VAL A 211 0.96 -20.93 -15.47
C VAL A 211 1.29 -22.24 -14.78
N TYR A 212 2.56 -22.60 -14.69
CA TYR A 212 2.99 -23.81 -13.99
C TYR A 212 2.56 -23.82 -12.50
N LEU A 213 2.78 -22.70 -11.79
CA LEU A 213 2.36 -22.58 -10.39
C LEU A 213 0.83 -22.59 -10.25
N ASN A 214 0.12 -21.93 -11.15
CA ASN A 214 -1.34 -21.89 -11.14
C ASN A 214 -1.92 -23.29 -11.37
N ASP A 215 -1.41 -24.04 -12.35
CA ASP A 215 -1.87 -25.40 -12.66
C ASP A 215 -1.65 -26.34 -11.46
N LEU A 216 -0.54 -26.16 -10.73
CA LEU A 216 -0.27 -26.92 -9.50
C LEU A 216 -1.28 -26.58 -8.40
N ILE A 217 -1.61 -25.30 -8.21
CA ILE A 217 -2.60 -24.84 -7.23
C ILE A 217 -4.01 -25.31 -7.64
N GLU A 218 -4.39 -25.20 -8.90
CA GLU A 218 -5.69 -25.64 -9.42
C GLU A 218 -5.88 -27.16 -9.31
N ALA A 219 -4.84 -27.95 -9.58
CA ALA A 219 -4.87 -29.40 -9.38
C ALA A 219 -5.16 -29.76 -7.92
N VAL A 220 -4.61 -28.98 -6.99
CA VAL A 220 -4.81 -29.18 -5.54
C VAL A 220 -6.22 -28.77 -5.13
N ILE A 221 -6.70 -27.62 -5.60
CA ILE A 221 -8.08 -27.18 -5.37
C ILE A 221 -9.07 -28.24 -5.88
N SER A 222 -8.84 -28.78 -7.08
CA SER A 222 -9.72 -29.80 -7.67
C SER A 222 -9.73 -31.11 -6.88
N ASP A 223 -8.60 -31.57 -6.34
CA ASP A 223 -8.55 -32.80 -5.55
C ASP A 223 -9.14 -32.58 -4.14
N ILE A 224 -8.97 -31.40 -3.54
CA ILE A 224 -9.66 -31.03 -2.29
C ILE A 224 -11.18 -31.02 -2.50
N ASP A 225 -11.68 -30.39 -3.57
CA ASP A 225 -13.12 -30.35 -3.87
C ASP A 225 -13.69 -31.75 -4.15
N TYR A 226 -12.95 -32.58 -4.90
CA TYR A 226 -13.35 -33.98 -5.14
C TYR A 226 -13.43 -34.79 -3.84
N ARG A 227 -12.42 -34.67 -2.96
CA ARG A 227 -12.39 -35.35 -1.67
C ARG A 227 -13.48 -34.85 -0.73
N ASP A 228 -13.74 -33.54 -0.71
CA ASP A 228 -14.80 -32.96 0.11
C ASP A 228 -16.17 -33.49 -0.31
N ARG A 229 -16.45 -33.55 -1.61
CA ARG A 229 -17.70 -34.16 -2.13
C ARG A 229 -17.81 -35.63 -1.74
N ASN A 230 -16.76 -36.42 -1.95
CA ASN A 230 -16.80 -37.86 -1.66
C ASN A 230 -16.88 -38.14 -0.15
N ALA A 231 -16.20 -37.35 0.66
CA ALA A 231 -16.31 -37.40 2.12
C ALA A 231 -17.70 -36.96 2.58
N ALA A 232 -18.28 -35.95 1.93
CA ALA A 232 -19.62 -35.49 2.20
C ALA A 232 -20.69 -36.56 1.94
N ASP A 233 -20.63 -37.22 0.78
CA ASP A 233 -21.54 -38.31 0.42
C ASP A 233 -21.41 -39.46 1.42
N THR A 234 -20.17 -39.83 1.77
CA THR A 234 -19.90 -40.89 2.77
C THR A 234 -20.45 -40.49 4.15
N PHE A 235 -20.33 -39.22 4.53
CA PHE A 235 -20.78 -38.72 5.81
C PHE A 235 -22.30 -38.64 5.92
N GLU A 236 -22.98 -38.27 4.84
CA GLU A 236 -24.44 -38.31 4.74
C GLU A 236 -24.95 -39.74 4.86
N ASP A 237 -24.31 -40.69 4.17
CA ASP A 237 -24.60 -42.12 4.26
C ASP A 237 -24.43 -42.68 5.69
N ILE A 238 -23.35 -42.28 6.37
CA ILE A 238 -23.10 -42.61 7.77
C ILE A 238 -24.14 -41.96 8.67
N HIS A 239 -24.55 -40.72 8.40
CA HIS A 239 -25.54 -40.02 9.19
C HIS A 239 -26.92 -40.68 9.10
N GLU A 240 -27.36 -41.03 7.90
CA GLU A 240 -28.64 -41.73 7.70
C GLU A 240 -28.64 -43.10 8.38
N LYS A 241 -27.56 -43.87 8.22
CA LYS A 241 -27.47 -45.23 8.79
C LYS A 241 -27.20 -45.24 10.29
N MET A 242 -26.37 -44.36 10.81
CA MET A 242 -25.99 -44.37 12.24
C MET A 242 -26.89 -43.49 13.09
N GLY A 243 -27.33 -42.34 12.58
CA GLY A 243 -27.96 -41.26 13.35
C GLY A 243 -29.33 -41.61 13.96
N VAL A 244 -30.12 -42.42 13.26
CA VAL A 244 -31.42 -42.89 13.76
C VAL A 244 -31.21 -44.15 14.60
N ASP A 245 -30.34 -45.03 14.14
CA ASP A 245 -30.06 -46.33 14.73
C ASP A 245 -29.46 -46.25 16.14
N TYR A 246 -28.49 -45.36 16.39
CA TYR A 246 -27.85 -45.27 17.72
C TYR A 246 -28.86 -44.92 18.82
N LEU A 247 -29.83 -44.03 18.52
CA LEU A 247 -30.83 -43.59 19.48
C LEU A 247 -31.85 -44.70 19.73
N VAL A 248 -32.24 -45.41 18.66
CA VAL A 248 -33.16 -46.55 18.73
C VAL A 248 -32.53 -47.69 19.52
N TYR A 249 -31.32 -48.14 19.19
CA TYR A 249 -30.63 -49.22 19.90
C TYR A 249 -30.27 -48.82 21.35
N GLY A 250 -29.89 -47.57 21.58
CA GLY A 250 -29.69 -47.03 22.94
C GLY A 250 -30.99 -47.07 23.76
N SER A 251 -32.13 -46.69 23.16
CA SER A 251 -33.43 -46.75 23.84
C SER A 251 -33.88 -48.18 24.14
N ILE A 252 -33.64 -49.12 23.22
CA ILE A 252 -33.93 -50.56 23.41
C ILE A 252 -33.06 -51.12 24.53
N ALA A 253 -31.76 -50.79 24.55
CA ALA A 253 -30.86 -51.20 25.62
C ALA A 253 -31.34 -50.67 26.98
N CYS A 254 -31.70 -49.39 27.09
CA CYS A 254 -32.25 -48.80 28.32
C CYS A 254 -33.54 -49.49 28.80
N LEU A 255 -34.46 -49.82 27.88
CA LEU A 255 -35.69 -50.53 28.20
C LEU A 255 -35.39 -51.95 28.72
N MET A 256 -34.50 -52.67 28.07
CA MET A 256 -34.09 -54.01 28.49
C MET A 256 -33.39 -54.01 29.85
N LEU A 257 -32.57 -52.99 30.14
CA LEU A 257 -31.95 -52.80 31.45
C LEU A 257 -33.01 -52.55 32.54
N PHE A 258 -34.03 -51.75 32.25
CA PHE A 258 -35.15 -51.53 33.17
C PHE A 258 -35.91 -52.83 33.46
N LEU A 259 -36.15 -53.66 32.45
CA LEU A 259 -36.77 -54.99 32.62
C LEU A 259 -35.91 -55.93 33.48
N ILE A 260 -34.59 -55.91 33.31
CA ILE A 260 -33.66 -56.69 34.17
C ILE A 260 -33.75 -56.22 35.62
N ILE A 261 -33.71 -54.91 35.87
CA ILE A 261 -33.78 -54.34 37.22
C ILE A 261 -35.10 -54.72 37.90
N THR A 262 -36.23 -54.60 37.20
CA THR A 262 -37.53 -54.99 37.75
C THR A 262 -37.60 -56.49 38.05
N ALA A 263 -37.12 -57.36 37.15
CA ALA A 263 -37.05 -58.80 37.38
C ALA A 263 -36.16 -59.17 38.58
N LEU A 264 -35.01 -58.50 38.76
CA LEU A 264 -34.14 -58.71 39.91
C LEU A 264 -34.80 -58.25 41.22
N ILE A 265 -35.49 -57.10 41.22
CA ILE A 265 -36.23 -56.60 42.40
C ILE A 265 -37.34 -57.59 42.79
N PHE A 266 -38.14 -58.05 41.83
CA PHE A 266 -39.17 -59.06 42.11
C PHE A 266 -38.57 -60.40 42.55
N GLY A 267 -37.47 -60.83 41.95
CA GLY A 267 -36.73 -62.03 42.36
C GLY A 267 -36.25 -61.96 43.81
N LEU A 268 -35.72 -60.81 44.23
CA LEU A 268 -35.30 -60.57 45.62
C LEU A 268 -36.47 -60.47 46.59
N LEU A 269 -37.52 -59.69 46.25
CA LEU A 269 -38.70 -59.51 47.11
C LEU A 269 -39.46 -60.82 47.33
N PHE A 270 -39.77 -61.58 46.27
CA PHE A 270 -40.47 -62.85 46.39
C PHE A 270 -39.59 -63.95 46.98
N GLY A 271 -38.28 -63.91 46.74
CA GLY A 271 -37.32 -64.84 47.35
C GLY A 271 -37.19 -64.68 48.86
N LEU A 272 -37.26 -63.45 49.37
CA LEU A 272 -37.20 -63.15 50.81
C LEU A 272 -38.57 -63.28 51.51
N CYS A 273 -39.66 -62.82 50.89
CA CYS A 273 -40.97 -62.69 51.57
C CYS A 273 -41.99 -63.81 51.26
N VAL A 274 -41.90 -64.51 50.12
CA VAL A 274 -42.93 -65.48 49.66
C VAL A 274 -42.29 -66.78 49.14
N ARG A 275 -41.75 -67.59 50.07
CA ARG A 275 -41.00 -68.81 49.75
C ARG A 275 -41.85 -70.02 49.33
N ARG A 276 -43.19 -69.90 49.38
CA ARG A 276 -44.13 -71.03 49.26
C ARG A 276 -44.32 -71.57 47.83
N ASN A 277 -44.14 -70.73 46.80
CA ASN A 277 -44.51 -71.07 45.42
C ASN A 277 -43.34 -71.06 44.42
N ASN A 278 -42.07 -71.05 44.87
CA ASN A 278 -40.88 -70.96 44.02
C ASN A 278 -40.83 -69.75 43.06
N ALA A 279 -41.73 -68.77 43.22
CA ALA A 279 -41.87 -67.62 42.32
C ALA A 279 -40.60 -66.77 42.23
N GLY A 280 -39.88 -66.57 43.34
CA GLY A 280 -38.60 -65.87 43.37
C GLY A 280 -37.50 -66.59 42.56
N SER A 281 -37.45 -67.92 42.61
CA SER A 281 -36.50 -68.73 41.84
C SER A 281 -36.79 -68.67 40.34
N TYR A 282 -38.05 -68.77 39.92
CA TYR A 282 -38.44 -68.60 38.52
C TYR A 282 -38.14 -67.19 37.99
N CYS A 283 -38.35 -66.16 38.82
CA CYS A 283 -38.04 -64.77 38.47
C CYS A 283 -36.52 -64.51 38.35
N LEU A 284 -35.70 -65.13 39.20
CA LEU A 284 -34.23 -65.07 39.07
C LEU A 284 -33.71 -65.82 37.83
N ILE A 285 -34.30 -66.98 37.48
CA ILE A 285 -33.96 -67.69 36.23
C ILE A 285 -34.30 -66.83 35.01
N LEU A 286 -35.48 -66.19 35.01
CA LEU A 286 -35.86 -65.24 33.95
C LEU A 286 -34.88 -64.07 33.87
N ALA A 287 -34.47 -63.50 35.01
CA ALA A 287 -33.48 -62.43 35.05
C ALA A 287 -32.12 -62.87 34.48
N ILE A 288 -31.65 -64.07 34.79
CA ILE A 288 -30.37 -64.62 34.25
C ILE A 288 -30.43 -64.79 32.73
N ILE A 289 -31.54 -65.32 32.20
CA ILE A 289 -31.74 -65.45 30.74
C ILE A 289 -31.73 -64.06 30.09
N MET A 290 -32.44 -63.09 30.67
CA MET A 290 -32.49 -61.73 30.17
C MET A 290 -31.11 -61.04 30.22
N ILE A 291 -30.34 -61.22 31.29
CA ILE A 291 -28.99 -60.68 31.40
C ILE A 291 -28.07 -61.28 30.32
N PHE A 292 -28.16 -62.59 30.06
CA PHE A 292 -27.36 -63.23 29.00
C PHE A 292 -27.72 -62.70 27.60
N CYS A 293 -29.02 -62.55 27.30
CA CYS A 293 -29.50 -61.99 26.04
C CYS A 293 -29.03 -60.54 25.85
N VAL A 294 -29.16 -59.70 26.88
CA VAL A 294 -28.75 -58.28 26.81
C VAL A 294 -27.24 -58.14 26.73
N PHE A 295 -26.48 -58.94 27.48
CA PHE A 295 -25.01 -58.94 27.39
C PHE A 295 -24.54 -59.32 25.98
N THR A 296 -25.12 -60.36 25.38
CA THR A 296 -24.79 -60.78 24.01
C THR A 296 -25.15 -59.72 22.97
N PHE A 297 -26.33 -59.10 23.10
CA PHE A 297 -26.75 -58.01 22.22
C PHE A 297 -25.82 -56.79 22.29
N ILE A 298 -25.52 -56.35 23.52
CA ILE A 298 -24.64 -55.21 23.78
C ILE A 298 -23.23 -55.47 23.25
N THR A 299 -22.68 -56.66 23.47
CA THR A 299 -21.32 -56.98 23.03
C THR A 299 -21.20 -57.02 21.51
N VAL A 300 -22.15 -57.64 20.80
CA VAL A 300 -22.15 -57.69 19.33
C VAL A 300 -22.32 -56.30 18.72
N MET A 301 -23.32 -55.54 19.16
CA MET A 301 -23.56 -54.20 18.64
C MET A 301 -22.45 -53.23 19.02
N GLY A 302 -21.99 -53.27 20.27
CA GLY A 302 -20.89 -52.43 20.74
C GLY A 302 -19.58 -52.68 19.99
N LEU A 303 -19.23 -53.94 19.70
CA LEU A 303 -18.04 -54.26 18.90
C LEU A 303 -18.16 -53.77 17.46
N TYR A 304 -19.31 -53.96 16.82
CA TYR A 304 -19.55 -53.48 15.46
C TYR A 304 -19.36 -51.96 15.35
N TYR A 305 -20.05 -51.20 16.20
CA TYR A 305 -19.97 -49.74 16.18
C TYR A 305 -18.61 -49.20 16.65
N TYR A 306 -17.92 -49.91 17.55
CA TYR A 306 -16.55 -49.56 17.94
C TYR A 306 -15.56 -49.70 16.77
N ILE A 307 -15.63 -50.80 16.00
CA ILE A 307 -14.77 -51.00 14.83
C ILE A 307 -15.04 -49.92 13.79
N LEU A 308 -16.32 -49.67 13.47
CA LEU A 308 -16.73 -48.65 12.51
C LEU A 308 -16.27 -47.25 12.95
N GLY A 309 -16.40 -46.95 14.24
CA GLY A 309 -15.93 -45.74 14.88
C GLY A 309 -14.42 -45.54 14.88
N MET A 310 -13.65 -46.62 15.03
CA MET A 310 -12.18 -46.58 14.95
C MET A 310 -11.69 -46.33 13.53
N VAL A 311 -12.30 -47.00 12.53
CA VAL A 311 -11.94 -46.83 11.11
C VAL A 311 -12.23 -45.40 10.66
N THR A 312 -13.39 -44.87 11.01
CA THR A 312 -13.76 -43.48 10.70
C THR A 312 -12.86 -42.46 11.40
N TYR A 313 -12.44 -42.72 12.65
CA TYR A 313 -11.45 -41.90 13.34
C TYR A 313 -10.09 -41.89 12.62
N GLN A 314 -9.61 -43.03 12.15
CA GLN A 314 -8.34 -43.10 11.40
C GLN A 314 -8.42 -42.40 10.04
N ALA A 315 -9.58 -42.42 9.38
CA ALA A 315 -9.77 -41.79 8.07
C ALA A 315 -9.89 -40.26 8.16
N VAL A 316 -10.54 -39.72 9.19
CA VAL A 316 -10.90 -38.30 9.28
C VAL A 316 -10.07 -37.52 10.30
N CYS A 317 -9.70 -38.16 11.43
CA CYS A 317 -9.11 -37.49 12.60
C CYS A 317 -7.62 -37.70 12.78
N ARG A 318 -7.01 -38.58 11.98
CA ARG A 318 -5.57 -38.81 12.06
C ARG A 318 -4.83 -37.62 11.44
N ARG A 319 -4.10 -36.89 12.28
CA ARG A 319 -3.25 -35.77 11.84
C ARG A 319 -2.04 -36.29 11.05
N LEU A 320 -1.85 -35.81 9.82
CA LEU A 320 -0.74 -36.20 8.95
C LEU A 320 0.64 -35.81 9.51
N ASP A 321 0.71 -34.84 10.42
CA ASP A 321 1.96 -34.43 11.09
C ASP A 321 2.60 -35.55 11.92
N SER A 322 1.83 -36.58 12.28
CA SER A 322 2.31 -37.76 13.02
C SER A 322 2.98 -38.83 12.14
N LEU A 323 2.99 -38.65 10.82
CA LEU A 323 3.61 -39.57 9.87
C LEU A 323 5.14 -39.36 9.83
N GLY A 324 5.89 -40.47 9.79
CA GLY A 324 7.34 -40.43 9.61
C GLY A 324 7.74 -39.95 8.21
N ASP A 325 8.97 -39.46 8.06
CA ASP A 325 9.48 -38.85 6.81
C ASP A 325 9.33 -39.75 5.57
N TYR A 326 9.41 -41.08 5.75
CA TYR A 326 9.23 -42.05 4.66
C TYR A 326 7.78 -42.09 4.14
N GLU A 327 6.79 -42.10 5.03
CA GLU A 327 5.36 -42.06 4.65
C GLU A 327 5.02 -40.71 4.01
N ARG A 328 5.58 -39.62 4.54
CA ARG A 328 5.36 -38.25 4.05
C ARG A 328 5.77 -38.07 2.57
N ARG A 329 6.81 -38.77 2.12
CA ARG A 329 7.30 -38.71 0.73
C ARG A 329 6.39 -39.42 -0.27
N SER A 330 5.61 -40.40 0.19
CA SER A 330 4.65 -41.17 -0.61
C SER A 330 3.27 -40.51 -0.75
N LEU A 331 3.07 -39.37 -0.08
CA LEU A 331 1.82 -38.63 -0.08
C LEU A 331 1.49 -38.05 -1.48
N ARG A 332 0.20 -37.96 -1.78
CA ARG A 332 -0.30 -37.22 -2.95
C ARG A 332 -0.05 -35.73 -2.78
N THR A 333 -0.06 -34.97 -3.86
CA THR A 333 0.24 -33.51 -3.85
C THR A 333 -0.62 -32.74 -2.85
N VAL A 334 -1.90 -33.10 -2.71
CA VAL A 334 -2.81 -32.48 -1.72
C VAL A 334 -2.44 -32.82 -0.28
N ASP A 335 -2.04 -34.06 -0.03
CA ASP A 335 -1.60 -34.50 1.30
C ASP A 335 -0.25 -33.89 1.69
N LYS A 336 0.57 -33.50 0.71
CA LYS A 336 1.79 -32.71 0.93
C LYS A 336 1.46 -31.29 1.37
N ILE A 337 0.45 -30.66 0.76
CA ILE A 337 0.00 -29.30 1.08
C ILE A 337 -0.68 -29.21 2.44
N SER A 338 -1.36 -30.27 2.85
CA SER A 338 -1.91 -30.36 4.21
C SER A 338 -0.86 -30.65 5.29
N ALA A 339 0.39 -30.96 4.93
CA ALA A 339 1.52 -31.15 5.85
C ALA A 339 2.32 -29.86 6.12
N CYS A 340 1.81 -28.70 5.70
CA CYS A 340 2.51 -27.44 5.89
C CYS A 340 2.58 -27.04 7.38
N ARG A 341 3.61 -26.28 7.77
CA ARG A 341 3.81 -25.78 9.14
C ARG A 341 3.40 -24.31 9.28
N PRO A 342 2.99 -23.84 10.48
CA PRO A 342 2.49 -22.48 10.66
C PRO A 342 3.51 -21.37 10.34
N ASP A 343 4.80 -21.67 10.47
CA ASP A 343 5.95 -20.79 10.25
C ASP A 343 6.50 -20.80 8.82
N GLN A 344 5.92 -21.63 7.94
CA GLN A 344 6.37 -21.79 6.55
C GLN A 344 5.40 -21.15 5.55
N HIS A 345 5.87 -20.96 4.32
CA HIS A 345 5.07 -20.59 3.16
C HIS A 345 4.81 -21.79 2.25
N ILE A 346 3.78 -21.70 1.42
CA ILE A 346 3.47 -22.72 0.39
C ILE A 346 4.70 -22.96 -0.50
N TYR A 347 5.47 -21.92 -0.80
CA TYR A 347 6.71 -22.07 -1.56
C TYR A 347 7.71 -23.03 -0.90
N ASP A 348 7.98 -22.89 0.41
CA ASP A 348 8.94 -23.73 1.14
C ASP A 348 8.60 -25.21 0.99
N LEU A 349 7.30 -25.50 1.01
CA LEU A 349 6.75 -26.83 0.83
C LEU A 349 6.95 -27.34 -0.61
N LEU A 350 6.65 -26.51 -1.61
CA LEU A 350 6.86 -26.87 -3.02
C LEU A 350 8.33 -27.16 -3.32
N TYR A 351 9.23 -26.40 -2.69
CA TYR A 351 10.66 -26.61 -2.77
C TYR A 351 11.09 -27.91 -2.07
N GLU A 352 10.65 -28.15 -0.84
CA GLU A 352 10.96 -29.36 -0.06
C GLU A 352 10.56 -30.65 -0.80
N TYR A 353 9.38 -30.66 -1.45
CA TYR A 353 8.91 -31.80 -2.23
C TYR A 353 9.40 -31.83 -3.68
N LYS A 354 10.28 -30.91 -4.08
CA LYS A 354 10.83 -30.80 -5.45
C LYS A 354 9.74 -30.65 -6.52
N LEU A 355 8.67 -29.93 -6.19
CA LEU A 355 7.58 -29.61 -7.12
C LEU A 355 7.84 -28.32 -7.89
N TYR A 356 8.53 -27.37 -7.26
CA TYR A 356 8.86 -26.08 -7.84
C TYR A 356 10.16 -25.52 -7.27
N ASP A 357 10.91 -24.81 -8.11
CA ASP A 357 12.13 -24.09 -7.72
C ASP A 357 12.05 -22.66 -8.25
N ILE A 358 12.15 -21.68 -7.35
CA ILE A 358 12.07 -20.25 -7.68
C ILE A 358 13.25 -19.78 -8.52
N GLU A 359 14.39 -20.48 -8.45
CA GLU A 359 15.58 -20.13 -9.25
C GLU A 359 15.30 -20.21 -10.75
N ARG A 360 14.24 -20.91 -11.16
CA ARG A 360 13.76 -20.95 -12.55
C ARG A 360 13.30 -19.59 -13.09
N ILE A 361 12.90 -18.66 -12.22
CA ILE A 361 12.61 -17.26 -12.58
C ILE A 361 13.92 -16.49 -12.83
N LEU A 362 15.01 -16.95 -12.22
CA LEU A 362 16.34 -16.36 -12.36
C LEU A 362 17.13 -16.89 -13.57
N THR A 363 16.69 -17.99 -14.15
CA THR A 363 17.39 -18.66 -15.25
C THR A 363 16.58 -18.72 -16.54
N ASN A 364 17.28 -18.68 -17.67
CA ASN A 364 16.72 -18.98 -18.98
C ASN A 364 16.43 -20.49 -19.13
N ASP A 365 15.86 -20.92 -20.24
CA ASP A 365 15.51 -22.32 -20.51
C ASP A 365 16.73 -23.27 -20.48
N THR A 366 17.93 -22.74 -20.72
CA THR A 366 19.22 -23.46 -20.59
C THR A 366 19.77 -23.53 -19.16
N HIS A 367 19.06 -23.02 -18.16
CA HIS A 367 19.50 -22.85 -16.76
C HIS A 367 20.69 -21.88 -16.59
N GLU A 368 20.96 -21.06 -17.61
CA GLU A 368 21.88 -19.94 -17.53
C GLU A 368 21.16 -18.72 -16.95
N PRO A 369 21.85 -17.82 -16.22
CA PRO A 369 21.27 -16.55 -15.82
C PRO A 369 20.71 -15.84 -17.06
N ILE A 370 19.48 -15.32 -17.00
CA ILE A 370 18.98 -14.43 -18.06
C ILE A 370 19.92 -13.22 -18.08
N ASP A 371 20.78 -13.17 -19.10
CA ASP A 371 21.90 -12.24 -19.14
C ASP A 371 21.42 -10.86 -19.57
N VAL A 372 20.96 -10.11 -18.59
CA VAL A 372 20.65 -8.69 -18.75
C VAL A 372 21.94 -7.91 -19.09
N ASP A 373 23.13 -8.45 -18.81
CA ASP A 373 24.43 -7.81 -19.00
C ASP A 373 24.99 -7.90 -20.44
N ASP A 374 24.34 -8.65 -21.33
CA ASP A 374 24.63 -8.65 -22.77
C ASP A 374 24.27 -7.34 -23.47
N VAL A 375 23.34 -6.56 -22.90
CA VAL A 375 23.04 -5.21 -23.41
C VAL A 375 24.16 -4.27 -23.00
N LYS A 376 24.90 -3.81 -24.01
CA LYS A 376 25.94 -2.80 -23.86
C LYS A 376 25.54 -1.57 -24.63
N TRP A 377 25.83 -0.41 -24.04
CA TRP A 377 25.81 0.83 -24.79
C TRP A 377 26.89 0.74 -25.87
N GLU A 378 26.47 0.66 -27.13
CA GLU A 378 27.37 0.85 -28.25
C GLU A 378 27.75 2.32 -28.28
N LYS A 379 29.06 2.58 -28.23
CA LYS A 379 29.56 3.94 -28.26
C LYS A 379 29.05 4.64 -29.53
N TRP A 380 28.35 5.74 -29.33
CA TRP A 380 27.91 6.60 -30.42
C TRP A 380 29.09 7.44 -30.90
N ASP A 381 29.35 7.40 -32.21
CA ASP A 381 30.46 8.08 -32.89
C ASP A 381 29.97 9.20 -33.85
N GLY A 382 28.76 9.72 -33.63
CA GLY A 382 28.24 10.81 -34.46
C GLY A 382 28.98 12.13 -34.24
N ASP A 383 28.77 13.06 -35.17
CA ASP A 383 29.49 14.33 -35.21
C ASP A 383 28.63 15.50 -34.69
N LEU A 384 29.13 16.17 -33.65
CA LEU A 384 28.56 17.39 -33.10
C LEU A 384 29.39 18.63 -33.47
N SER A 385 30.44 18.48 -34.27
CA SER A 385 31.44 19.51 -34.55
C SER A 385 30.88 20.66 -35.41
N ASP A 386 29.84 20.40 -36.19
CA ASP A 386 29.21 21.37 -37.10
C ASP A 386 28.03 22.12 -36.46
N ILE A 387 27.72 21.86 -35.19
CA ILE A 387 26.63 22.56 -34.49
C ILE A 387 26.98 24.03 -34.31
N VAL A 388 26.08 24.90 -34.78
CA VAL A 388 26.14 26.36 -34.61
C VAL A 388 24.81 26.83 -34.03
N ILE A 389 24.83 27.26 -32.76
CA ILE A 389 23.62 27.67 -32.03
C ILE A 389 23.26 29.12 -32.38
N VAL A 390 24.25 30.00 -32.48
CA VAL A 390 24.08 31.37 -32.98
C VAL A 390 25.25 31.67 -33.92
N THR A 391 24.94 32.00 -35.15
CA THR A 391 25.93 32.28 -36.18
C THR A 391 26.70 33.56 -35.87
N MET A 392 27.93 33.65 -36.39
CA MET A 392 28.73 34.88 -36.27
C MET A 392 28.01 36.09 -36.88
N HIS A 393 27.24 35.89 -37.96
CA HIS A 393 26.48 36.97 -38.60
C HIS A 393 25.38 37.51 -37.67
N GLU A 394 24.64 36.62 -37.00
CA GLU A 394 23.62 36.97 -36.02
C GLU A 394 24.21 37.74 -34.83
N ILE A 395 25.36 37.31 -34.30
CA ILE A 395 26.06 38.02 -33.21
C ILE A 395 26.46 39.44 -33.65
N ILE A 396 27.00 39.58 -34.87
CA ILE A 396 27.36 40.90 -35.42
C ILE A 396 26.12 41.77 -35.58
N LEU A 397 25.01 41.21 -36.07
CA LEU A 397 23.75 41.93 -36.25
C LEU A 397 23.18 42.42 -34.91
N LEU A 398 23.17 41.56 -33.89
CA LEU A 398 22.71 41.91 -32.55
C LEU A 398 23.60 43.00 -31.94
N ASN A 399 24.93 42.83 -31.97
CA ASN A 399 25.88 43.80 -31.41
C ASN A 399 25.79 45.15 -32.12
N HIS A 400 25.77 45.16 -33.45
CA HIS A 400 25.65 46.39 -34.24
C HIS A 400 24.31 47.11 -34.00
N THR A 401 23.20 46.39 -33.89
CA THR A 401 21.88 47.02 -33.72
C THR A 401 21.67 47.54 -32.30
N LEU A 402 22.23 46.86 -31.29
CA LEU A 402 22.02 47.18 -29.89
C LEU A 402 23.14 48.05 -29.27
N PHE A 403 24.18 48.40 -30.03
CA PHE A 403 25.38 49.07 -29.53
C PHE A 403 25.09 50.33 -28.70
N ASP A 404 24.21 51.23 -29.18
CA ASP A 404 23.91 52.47 -28.45
C ASP A 404 23.07 52.24 -27.18
N LEU A 405 22.50 51.05 -26.99
CA LEU A 405 21.82 50.64 -25.76
C LEU A 405 22.81 50.13 -24.69
N TYR A 406 24.06 49.82 -25.05
CA TYR A 406 25.04 49.22 -24.13
C TYR A 406 25.26 50.00 -22.83
N PRO A 407 25.39 51.34 -22.83
CA PRO A 407 25.62 52.09 -21.60
C PRO A 407 24.37 52.25 -20.72
N TYR A 408 23.21 51.74 -21.15
CA TYR A 408 21.98 51.83 -20.36
C TYR A 408 22.11 51.07 -19.02
N ILE A 409 21.71 51.75 -17.94
CA ILE A 409 21.49 51.20 -16.60
C ILE A 409 20.54 52.13 -15.81
N GLY A 410 19.46 51.63 -15.21
CA GLY A 410 18.51 52.51 -14.51
C GLY A 410 19.12 53.33 -13.37
N LYS A 411 20.17 52.79 -12.72
CA LYS A 411 20.95 53.49 -11.67
C LYS A 411 21.60 54.79 -12.15
N SER A 412 21.94 54.93 -13.45
CA SER A 412 22.51 56.17 -13.97
C SER A 412 21.52 57.32 -13.96
N TYR A 413 20.23 57.04 -14.10
CA TYR A 413 19.17 58.05 -13.99
C TYR A 413 18.94 58.46 -12.54
N THR A 414 19.02 57.52 -11.60
CA THR A 414 18.65 57.79 -10.19
C THR A 414 19.78 58.39 -9.35
N LYS A 415 21.03 58.36 -9.83
CA LYS A 415 22.20 58.91 -9.12
C LYS A 415 22.01 60.37 -8.68
N THR A 416 21.36 61.19 -9.50
CA THR A 416 21.18 62.63 -9.25
C THR A 416 19.76 63.00 -8.80
N LEU A 417 18.86 62.01 -8.69
CA LEU A 417 17.45 62.23 -8.36
C LEU A 417 17.18 62.07 -6.86
N CYS A 418 16.86 63.17 -6.17
CA CYS A 418 16.43 63.16 -4.78
C CYS A 418 15.04 63.78 -4.60
N LYS A 419 14.34 63.34 -3.55
CA LYS A 419 13.06 63.94 -3.14
C LYS A 419 13.24 65.17 -2.26
N ASP A 420 14.43 65.36 -1.70
CA ASP A 420 14.80 66.53 -0.90
C ASP A 420 15.17 67.69 -1.82
N LEU A 421 14.16 68.23 -2.51
CA LEU A 421 14.26 69.47 -3.30
C LEU A 421 14.38 70.71 -2.41
N ARG A 422 14.04 70.53 -1.13
CA ARG A 422 14.13 71.55 -0.10
C ARG A 422 15.58 71.94 0.10
N ILE A 423 15.83 73.23 -0.05
CA ILE A 423 17.01 73.83 0.56
C ILE A 423 16.90 73.57 2.06
N PRO A 424 18.00 73.22 2.78
CA PRO A 424 18.00 73.02 4.22
C PRO A 424 17.07 74.05 4.85
N PRO A 425 16.14 73.59 5.70
CA PRO A 425 14.94 74.33 6.01
C PRO A 425 15.40 75.74 6.36
N ILE A 426 14.92 76.70 5.60
CA ILE A 426 14.59 77.96 6.21
C ILE A 426 13.59 77.52 7.28
N ASP A 427 14.12 77.15 8.47
CA ASP A 427 13.39 76.61 9.61
C ASP A 427 12.05 77.32 9.63
N TYR A 428 10.93 76.65 9.86
CA TYR A 428 9.67 77.40 9.99
C TYR A 428 9.88 78.61 10.92
N LYS A 429 10.76 78.51 11.93
CA LYS A 429 11.27 79.66 12.69
C LYS A 429 12.14 80.63 11.91
N VAL A 430 13.07 80.25 11.05
CA VAL A 430 13.80 81.19 10.17
C VAL A 430 12.85 81.83 9.16
N SER A 431 11.89 81.12 8.57
CA SER A 431 10.94 81.67 7.60
C SER A 431 9.97 82.61 8.30
N TYR A 432 9.48 82.21 9.49
CA TYR A 432 8.71 83.05 10.40
C TYR A 432 9.53 84.21 10.97
N ASN A 433 10.81 84.03 11.29
CA ASN A 433 11.67 85.09 11.83
C ASN A 433 12.13 86.05 10.74
N VAL A 434 12.36 85.57 9.52
CA VAL A 434 12.64 86.39 8.33
C VAL A 434 11.36 87.11 7.94
N ARG A 435 10.19 86.45 7.94
CA ARG A 435 8.88 87.07 7.74
C ARG A 435 8.59 88.13 8.80
N ASN A 436 8.72 87.80 10.07
CA ASN A 436 8.55 88.73 11.17
C ASN A 436 9.62 89.81 11.17
N TRP A 437 10.86 89.52 10.73
CA TRP A 437 11.91 90.53 10.60
C TRP A 437 11.62 91.46 9.43
N VAL A 438 11.17 90.95 8.29
CA VAL A 438 10.71 91.72 7.13
C VAL A 438 9.51 92.58 7.54
N GLU A 439 8.48 91.98 8.14
CA GLU A 439 7.30 92.67 8.68
C GLU A 439 7.68 93.70 9.76
N ALA A 440 8.64 93.40 10.66
CA ALA A 440 9.11 94.32 11.70
C ALA A 440 10.03 95.43 11.18
N GLN A 441 10.83 95.19 10.15
CA GLN A 441 11.58 96.25 9.45
C GLN A 441 10.59 97.15 8.71
N ILE A 442 9.63 96.59 7.98
CA ILE A 442 8.56 97.33 7.30
C ILE A 442 7.78 98.19 8.31
N ASN A 443 7.36 97.61 9.44
CA ASN A 443 6.60 98.33 10.47
C ASN A 443 7.44 99.35 11.25
N LYS A 444 8.77 99.19 11.34
CA LYS A 444 9.68 100.23 11.88
C LYS A 444 9.91 101.36 10.90
N PHE A 445 9.87 101.09 9.60
CA PHE A 445 9.94 102.08 8.53
C PHE A 445 8.52 102.55 8.17
N VAL A 446 7.83 103.20 9.13
CA VAL A 446 6.47 103.77 8.97
C VAL A 446 6.34 104.69 7.76
N ILE A 447 7.43 105.23 7.21
CA ILE A 447 7.38 105.93 5.92
C ILE A 447 8.73 105.68 5.23
N CYS A 448 8.77 105.00 4.09
CA CYS A 448 9.84 105.20 3.10
C CYS A 448 9.46 106.47 2.34
N PRO A 449 9.88 107.68 2.77
CA PRO A 449 9.24 108.91 2.33
C PRO A 449 9.73 109.37 0.95
N ASN A 450 10.71 108.67 0.38
CA ASN A 450 11.26 108.97 -0.93
C ASN A 450 11.09 107.74 -1.83
N ASP A 451 10.34 107.96 -2.91
CA ASP A 451 9.94 107.03 -3.98
C ASP A 451 11.09 106.13 -4.51
N SER A 452 12.35 106.56 -4.34
CA SER A 452 13.53 105.85 -4.84
C SER A 452 13.95 104.58 -4.07
N ARG A 453 13.43 104.31 -2.86
CA ARG A 453 13.81 103.13 -2.05
C ARG A 453 12.72 102.09 -1.85
N LEU A 454 11.51 102.34 -2.37
CA LEU A 454 10.36 101.43 -2.25
C LEU A 454 10.66 100.03 -2.79
N HIS A 455 11.38 99.95 -3.93
CA HIS A 455 11.79 98.70 -4.53
C HIS A 455 12.64 97.85 -3.57
N ILE A 456 13.51 98.46 -2.77
CA ILE A 456 14.39 97.75 -1.81
C ILE A 456 13.55 97.11 -0.70
N CYS A 457 12.56 97.83 -0.17
CA CYS A 457 11.67 97.31 0.88
C CYS A 457 10.65 96.27 0.37
N ALA A 458 10.31 96.29 -0.92
CA ALA A 458 9.43 95.31 -1.55
C ALA A 458 10.14 94.00 -1.97
N THR A 459 11.48 94.03 -2.15
CA THR A 459 12.26 92.84 -2.58
C THR A 459 12.09 91.60 -1.70
N PRO A 460 12.00 91.67 -0.34
CA PRO A 460 11.79 90.48 0.47
C PRO A 460 10.39 89.87 0.29
N TRP A 461 9.36 90.71 0.08
CA TRP A 461 7.99 90.24 -0.18
C TRP A 461 7.91 89.50 -1.51
N LYS A 462 8.55 90.07 -2.54
CA LYS A 462 8.68 89.43 -3.84
C LYS A 462 9.41 88.09 -3.73
N ALA A 463 10.56 88.04 -3.05
CA ALA A 463 11.32 86.80 -2.86
C ALA A 463 10.52 85.73 -2.09
N MET A 464 9.68 86.13 -1.12
CA MET A 464 8.78 85.21 -0.41
C MET A 464 7.62 84.72 -1.29
N ALA A 465 7.02 85.60 -2.08
CA ALA A 465 5.97 85.23 -3.03
C ALA A 465 6.52 84.26 -4.09
N ASP A 466 7.70 84.54 -4.63
CA ASP A 466 8.39 83.68 -5.58
C ASP A 466 8.72 82.31 -4.94
N ALA A 467 9.21 82.28 -3.69
CA ALA A 467 9.46 81.03 -2.96
C ALA A 467 8.21 80.17 -2.77
N LEU A 468 7.05 80.77 -2.46
CA LEU A 468 5.78 80.03 -2.33
C LEU A 468 5.32 79.44 -3.67
N VAL A 469 5.51 80.17 -4.77
CA VAL A 469 5.20 79.67 -6.11
C VAL A 469 6.11 78.49 -6.47
N ILE A 470 7.39 78.57 -6.11
CA ILE A 470 8.37 77.49 -6.31
C ILE A 470 8.01 76.23 -5.50
N GLU A 471 7.59 76.40 -4.24
CA GLU A 471 7.14 75.30 -3.37
C GLU A 471 5.90 74.58 -3.93
N ASN A 472 4.98 75.31 -4.55
CA ASN A 472 3.78 74.73 -5.17
C ASN A 472 4.10 73.81 -6.36
N GLU A 473 5.27 73.97 -7.01
CA GLU A 473 5.70 73.13 -8.14
C GLU A 473 6.52 71.89 -7.71
N GLU A 474 6.99 71.82 -6.45
CA GLU A 474 7.73 70.65 -5.93
C GLU A 474 6.98 69.31 -6.12
N PRO A 475 5.65 69.21 -5.89
CA PRO A 475 4.93 67.95 -6.09
C PRO A 475 4.99 67.45 -7.53
N ASN A 476 5.00 68.35 -8.52
CA ASN A 476 5.12 67.99 -9.94
C ASN A 476 6.51 67.41 -10.24
N ILE A 477 7.57 67.99 -9.65
CA ILE A 477 8.95 67.50 -9.78
C ILE A 477 9.08 66.12 -9.13
N ILE A 478 8.59 65.96 -7.90
CA ILE A 478 8.62 64.68 -7.16
C ILE A 478 7.87 63.60 -7.95
N ARG A 479 6.70 63.91 -8.52
CA ARG A 479 5.94 62.98 -9.36
C ARG A 479 6.76 62.51 -10.57
N CYS A 480 7.53 63.39 -11.19
CA CYS A 480 8.39 63.01 -12.33
C CYS A 480 9.57 62.15 -11.88
N ILE A 481 10.18 62.47 -10.74
CA ILE A 481 11.24 61.66 -10.13
C ILE A 481 10.73 60.24 -9.85
N ASP A 482 9.53 60.12 -9.29
CA ASP A 482 8.90 58.82 -9.02
C ASP A 482 8.57 58.08 -10.32
N GLY A 483 8.05 58.76 -11.33
CA GLY A 483 7.81 58.19 -12.66
C GLY A 483 9.09 57.67 -13.33
N ILE A 484 10.21 58.40 -13.24
CA ILE A 484 11.52 57.97 -13.75
C ILE A 484 12.03 56.75 -12.98
N ARG A 485 11.95 56.76 -11.65
CA ARG A 485 12.36 55.62 -10.81
C ARG A 485 11.55 54.37 -11.12
N GLU A 486 10.24 54.51 -11.27
CA GLU A 486 9.35 53.40 -11.60
C GLU A 486 9.64 52.85 -13.01
N ALA A 487 9.76 53.72 -14.01
CA ALA A 487 10.04 53.32 -15.39
C ALA A 487 11.40 52.62 -15.51
N THR A 488 12.46 53.18 -14.92
CA THR A 488 13.81 52.59 -14.94
C THR A 488 13.87 51.25 -14.21
N THR A 489 13.21 51.11 -13.05
CA THR A 489 13.12 49.82 -12.34
C THR A 489 12.43 48.75 -13.18
N LYS A 490 11.35 49.13 -13.88
CA LYS A 490 10.63 48.21 -14.78
C LYS A 490 11.47 47.82 -16.00
N ILE A 491 12.18 48.77 -16.61
CA ILE A 491 13.06 48.48 -17.74
C ILE A 491 14.21 47.57 -17.29
N ASP A 492 14.86 47.87 -16.17
CA ASP A 492 15.96 47.07 -15.63
C ASP A 492 15.54 45.61 -15.39
N ALA A 493 14.34 45.39 -14.85
CA ALA A 493 13.79 44.04 -14.65
C ALA A 493 13.54 43.28 -15.97
N LEU A 494 13.33 44.00 -17.08
CA LEU A 494 13.08 43.38 -18.39
C LEU A 494 14.38 43.04 -19.12
N ILE A 495 15.42 43.90 -19.06
CA ILE A 495 16.60 43.78 -19.94
C ILE A 495 17.95 43.60 -19.23
N LEU A 496 18.03 43.76 -17.91
CA LEU A 496 19.30 43.67 -17.17
C LEU A 496 19.36 42.40 -16.30
N ASN A 497 20.59 41.98 -15.99
CA ASN A 497 20.87 40.95 -15.01
C ASN A 497 21.98 41.41 -14.05
N MET A 498 21.75 41.34 -12.73
CA MET A 498 22.72 41.60 -11.64
C MET A 498 23.52 42.93 -11.75
N GLU A 499 22.87 44.07 -11.48
CA GLU A 499 23.46 45.44 -11.38
C GLU A 499 24.41 45.87 -12.53
N ALA A 500 24.49 45.11 -13.61
CA ALA A 500 25.35 45.37 -14.76
C ALA A 500 24.66 46.26 -15.78
N THR A 501 25.45 46.94 -16.61
CA THR A 501 24.92 47.65 -17.77
C THR A 501 24.32 46.67 -18.78
N PHE A 502 23.48 47.17 -19.69
CA PHE A 502 22.90 46.34 -20.75
C PHE A 502 23.99 45.66 -21.62
N GLY A 503 25.04 46.41 -21.97
CA GLY A 503 26.16 45.88 -22.75
C GLY A 503 26.91 44.76 -22.03
N GLU A 504 27.19 44.93 -20.73
CA GLU A 504 27.82 43.88 -19.91
C GLU A 504 26.93 42.63 -19.78
N THR A 505 25.62 42.82 -19.65
CA THR A 505 24.64 41.72 -19.61
C THR A 505 24.70 40.93 -20.92
N LEU A 506 24.63 41.62 -22.05
CA LEU A 506 24.59 41.02 -23.37
C LEU A 506 25.91 40.34 -23.75
N LEU A 507 27.05 40.95 -23.44
CA LEU A 507 28.38 40.36 -23.65
C LEU A 507 28.58 39.08 -22.83
N LYS A 508 28.10 39.05 -21.58
CA LYS A 508 28.12 37.82 -20.76
C LYS A 508 27.27 36.72 -21.38
N LEU A 509 26.07 37.05 -21.87
CA LEU A 509 25.20 36.08 -22.54
C LEU A 509 25.85 35.54 -23.82
N TYR A 510 26.48 36.39 -24.64
CA TYR A 510 27.21 35.92 -25.83
C TYR A 510 28.36 35.00 -25.49
N ASP A 511 29.16 35.34 -24.48
CA ASP A 511 30.27 34.48 -24.04
C ASP A 511 29.75 33.14 -23.52
N GLN A 512 28.65 33.14 -22.76
CA GLN A 512 28.01 31.90 -22.28
C GLN A 512 27.44 31.05 -23.43
N ILE A 513 26.74 31.65 -24.40
CA ILE A 513 26.22 30.94 -25.58
C ILE A 513 27.38 30.34 -26.39
N LYS A 514 28.47 31.09 -26.58
CA LYS A 514 29.66 30.59 -27.28
C LYS A 514 30.36 29.47 -26.52
N ARG A 515 30.41 29.55 -25.18
CA ARG A 515 30.93 28.45 -24.35
C ARG A 515 30.03 27.23 -24.43
N CYS A 516 28.71 27.41 -24.42
CA CYS A 516 27.72 26.35 -24.59
C CYS A 516 27.91 25.63 -25.93
N GLU A 517 28.01 26.37 -27.03
CA GLU A 517 28.28 25.80 -28.36
C GLU A 517 29.59 25.01 -28.38
N ASN A 518 30.70 25.60 -27.91
CA ASN A 518 31.98 24.88 -27.83
C ASN A 518 31.90 23.64 -26.93
N PHE A 519 31.19 23.72 -25.82
CA PHE A 519 31.03 22.60 -24.91
C PHE A 519 30.29 21.45 -25.60
N ILE A 520 29.20 21.73 -26.31
CA ILE A 520 28.47 20.72 -27.08
C ILE A 520 29.36 20.13 -28.18
N ARG A 521 30.10 20.97 -28.93
CA ARG A 521 31.00 20.50 -30.00
C ARG A 521 32.12 19.59 -29.51
N TYR A 522 32.79 19.96 -28.41
CA TYR A 522 34.00 19.23 -27.96
C TYR A 522 33.72 18.18 -26.88
N ARG A 523 32.67 18.34 -26.07
CA ARG A 523 32.34 17.45 -24.95
C ARG A 523 30.96 16.78 -25.04
N GLY A 524 30.09 17.23 -25.95
CA GLY A 524 28.75 16.66 -26.11
C GLY A 524 28.79 15.16 -26.39
N LEU A 525 29.73 14.70 -27.23
CA LEU A 525 29.91 13.28 -27.55
C LEU A 525 30.24 12.44 -26.30
N HIS A 526 31.12 12.94 -25.44
CA HIS A 526 31.46 12.27 -24.18
C HIS A 526 30.23 12.20 -23.27
N ILE A 527 29.48 13.29 -23.16
CA ILE A 527 28.31 13.37 -22.28
C ILE A 527 27.20 12.44 -22.75
N ILE A 528 26.85 12.46 -24.04
CA ILE A 528 25.85 11.54 -24.61
C ILE A 528 26.23 10.09 -24.34
N ASN A 529 27.50 9.71 -24.57
CA ASN A 529 27.95 8.36 -24.29
C ASN A 529 27.92 8.00 -22.79
N THR A 530 28.27 8.94 -21.91
CA THR A 530 28.23 8.72 -20.46
C THR A 530 26.79 8.57 -19.97
N LEU A 531 25.89 9.42 -20.42
CA LEU A 531 24.47 9.37 -20.08
C LEU A 531 23.80 8.12 -20.66
N GLY A 532 24.17 7.75 -21.88
CA GLY A 532 23.74 6.51 -22.51
C GLY A 532 24.17 5.26 -21.74
N LEU A 533 25.43 5.21 -21.29
CA LEU A 533 25.95 4.14 -20.43
C LEU A 533 25.17 4.05 -19.13
N ASN A 534 25.02 5.18 -18.41
CA ASN A 534 24.30 5.25 -17.15
C ASN A 534 22.83 4.85 -17.30
N LEU A 535 22.17 5.29 -18.38
CA LEU A 535 20.80 4.90 -18.70
C LEU A 535 20.70 3.39 -18.91
N THR A 536 21.59 2.82 -19.71
CA THR A 536 21.60 1.37 -19.98
C THR A 536 21.79 0.60 -18.68
N GLU A 537 22.75 0.99 -17.83
CA GLU A 537 23.02 0.36 -16.54
C GLU A 537 21.82 0.47 -15.58
N SER A 538 21.21 1.65 -15.47
CA SER A 538 20.00 1.88 -14.67
C SER A 538 18.83 0.99 -15.10
N LEU A 539 18.60 0.84 -16.41
CA LEU A 539 17.55 -0.03 -16.94
C LEU A 539 17.81 -1.50 -16.63
N LYS A 540 19.06 -1.96 -16.76
CA LYS A 540 19.47 -3.31 -16.37
C LYS A 540 19.22 -3.58 -14.89
N ASP A 541 19.60 -2.63 -14.04
CA ASP A 541 19.46 -2.74 -12.59
C ASP A 541 18.00 -2.85 -12.15
N ARG A 542 17.10 -2.07 -12.76
CA ARG A 542 15.65 -2.16 -12.49
C ARG A 542 15.07 -3.54 -12.81
N ILE A 543 15.47 -4.14 -13.94
CA ILE A 543 15.03 -5.50 -14.31
C ILE A 543 15.56 -6.51 -13.28
N ARG A 544 16.83 -6.40 -12.88
CA ARG A 544 17.45 -7.28 -11.88
C ARG A 544 16.79 -7.16 -10.52
N GLU A 545 16.55 -5.93 -10.06
CA GLU A 545 15.90 -5.63 -8.78
C GLU A 545 14.48 -6.20 -8.75
N TYR A 546 13.71 -6.04 -9.83
CA TYR A 546 12.35 -6.57 -9.88
C TYR A 546 12.31 -8.09 -9.79
N ARG A 547 13.25 -8.80 -10.41
CA ARG A 547 13.36 -10.26 -10.33
C ARG A 547 13.66 -10.71 -8.91
N GLN A 548 14.64 -10.08 -8.26
CA GLN A 548 14.97 -10.37 -6.85
C GLN A 548 13.79 -10.05 -5.93
N HIS A 549 13.08 -8.94 -6.18
CA HIS A 549 11.87 -8.58 -5.46
C HIS A 549 10.77 -9.64 -5.61
N THR A 550 10.53 -10.10 -6.83
CA THR A 550 9.52 -11.14 -7.12
C THR A 550 9.86 -12.44 -6.41
N GLN A 551 11.11 -12.90 -6.50
CA GLN A 551 11.61 -14.08 -5.79
C GLN A 551 11.37 -13.95 -4.29
N TRP A 552 11.78 -12.82 -3.69
CA TRP A 552 11.67 -12.60 -2.26
C TRP A 552 10.21 -12.58 -1.79
N ASN A 553 9.30 -11.95 -2.54
CA ASN A 553 7.87 -11.94 -2.18
C ASN A 553 7.26 -13.35 -2.29
N ILE A 554 7.62 -14.15 -3.31
CA ILE A 554 7.11 -15.52 -3.42
C ILE A 554 7.58 -16.38 -2.24
N GLN A 555 8.83 -16.22 -1.81
CA GLN A 555 9.39 -16.96 -0.69
C GLN A 555 8.80 -16.54 0.67
N HIS A 556 8.55 -15.25 0.90
CA HIS A 556 8.29 -14.72 2.25
C HIS A 556 6.91 -14.07 2.45
N LYS A 557 6.12 -13.88 1.38
CA LYS A 557 4.81 -13.18 1.49
C LYS A 557 3.67 -13.92 0.82
N VAL A 558 3.94 -14.69 -0.22
CA VAL A 558 2.89 -15.45 -0.92
C VAL A 558 2.57 -16.72 -0.13
N GLY A 559 1.28 -16.97 0.08
CA GLY A 559 0.79 -18.23 0.63
C GLY A 559 1.35 -18.65 2.00
N PRO A 560 1.30 -17.82 3.05
CA PRO A 560 1.67 -18.27 4.40
C PRO A 560 0.81 -19.48 4.84
N CYS A 561 1.43 -20.52 5.39
CA CYS A 561 0.70 -21.74 5.72
C CYS A 561 -0.15 -21.65 6.99
N GLY A 562 0.05 -20.64 7.85
CA GLY A 562 -0.76 -20.43 9.06
C GLY A 562 -2.28 -20.40 8.78
N PRO A 563 -2.79 -19.52 7.91
CA PRO A 563 -4.18 -19.53 7.48
C PRO A 563 -4.64 -20.86 6.89
N LEU A 564 -3.84 -21.49 6.02
CA LEU A 564 -4.17 -22.77 5.39
C LEU A 564 -4.43 -23.86 6.43
N ILE A 565 -3.51 -24.03 7.38
CA ILE A 565 -3.63 -25.01 8.48
C ILE A 565 -4.84 -24.69 9.35
N TYR A 566 -5.09 -23.41 9.63
CA TYR A 566 -6.22 -22.99 10.44
C TYR A 566 -7.57 -23.40 9.85
N HIS A 567 -7.76 -23.25 8.54
CA HIS A 567 -9.00 -23.67 7.86
C HIS A 567 -9.14 -25.19 7.82
N LEU A 568 -8.06 -25.92 7.53
CA LEU A 568 -8.02 -27.39 7.51
C LEU A 568 -8.28 -28.02 8.89
N ASP A 569 -7.60 -27.54 9.94
CA ASP A 569 -7.68 -28.07 11.31
C ASP A 569 -9.05 -27.76 11.94
N ARG A 570 -9.66 -26.61 11.59
CA ARG A 570 -11.00 -26.27 12.09
C ARG A 570 -12.08 -27.24 11.59
N GLY A 571 -12.08 -27.56 10.30
CA GLY A 571 -13.08 -28.47 9.72
C GLY A 571 -12.97 -29.88 10.29
N THR A 572 -11.74 -30.40 10.32
CA THR A 572 -11.44 -31.75 10.81
C THR A 572 -11.61 -31.89 12.32
N ASN A 573 -11.04 -31.00 13.14
CA ASN A 573 -11.18 -31.09 14.61
C ASN A 573 -12.63 -30.95 15.07
N PHE A 574 -13.43 -30.14 14.37
CA PHE A 574 -14.84 -29.99 14.72
C PHE A 574 -15.60 -31.30 14.49
N ALA A 575 -15.38 -31.97 13.37
CA ALA A 575 -15.97 -33.28 13.09
C ALA A 575 -15.49 -34.34 14.11
N CYS A 576 -14.20 -34.36 14.44
CA CYS A 576 -13.64 -35.32 15.37
C CYS A 576 -14.21 -35.18 16.79
N ARG A 577 -14.13 -33.97 17.36
CA ARG A 577 -14.53 -33.74 18.76
C ARG A 577 -16.03 -33.77 19.00
N ASN A 578 -16.83 -33.33 18.04
CA ASN A 578 -18.28 -33.18 18.22
C ASN A 578 -19.09 -34.35 17.66
N LEU A 579 -18.47 -35.23 16.86
CA LEU A 579 -19.16 -36.39 16.30
C LEU A 579 -18.46 -37.72 16.59
N ILE A 580 -17.20 -37.88 16.16
CA ILE A 580 -16.54 -39.18 16.20
C ILE A 580 -16.19 -39.58 17.64
N ASP A 581 -15.61 -38.66 18.43
CA ASP A 581 -15.24 -38.92 19.82
C ASP A 581 -16.46 -39.28 20.71
N PRO A 582 -17.61 -38.57 20.65
CA PRO A 582 -18.80 -38.94 21.43
C PRO A 582 -19.41 -40.28 21.05
N ILE A 583 -19.45 -40.65 19.76
CA ILE A 583 -19.98 -41.94 19.30
C ILE A 583 -19.10 -43.07 19.83
N ASN A 584 -17.78 -42.93 19.67
CA ASN A 584 -16.82 -43.92 20.15
C ASN A 584 -16.87 -44.04 21.68
N GLY A 585 -16.94 -42.90 22.39
CA GLY A 585 -17.05 -42.86 23.84
C GLY A 585 -18.32 -43.55 24.36
N PHE A 586 -19.47 -43.38 23.70
CA PHE A 586 -20.71 -44.03 24.08
C PHE A 586 -20.61 -45.56 24.02
N TRP A 587 -20.15 -46.12 22.89
CA TRP A 587 -20.07 -47.57 22.71
C TRP A 587 -18.99 -48.21 23.59
N ILE A 588 -17.85 -47.55 23.78
CA ILE A 588 -16.82 -48.01 24.73
C ILE A 588 -17.39 -48.02 26.15
N GLY A 589 -18.09 -46.97 26.57
CA GLY A 589 -18.72 -46.92 27.89
C GLY A 589 -19.77 -48.01 28.09
N LEU A 590 -20.57 -48.27 27.06
CA LEU A 590 -21.62 -49.29 27.09
C LEU A 590 -21.03 -50.72 27.12
N LEU A 591 -19.96 -50.98 26.36
CA LEU A 591 -19.19 -52.24 26.44
C LEU A 591 -18.58 -52.44 27.83
N LEU A 592 -17.91 -51.43 28.38
CA LEU A 592 -17.31 -51.51 29.72
C LEU A 592 -18.34 -51.72 30.82
N SER A 593 -19.50 -51.04 30.74
CA SER A 593 -20.58 -51.24 31.72
C SER A 593 -21.20 -52.64 31.65
N SER A 594 -21.22 -53.28 30.46
CA SER A 594 -21.73 -54.65 30.32
C SER A 594 -20.92 -55.69 31.09
N ILE A 595 -19.63 -55.42 31.37
CA ILE A 595 -18.77 -56.29 32.19
C ILE A 595 -19.32 -56.41 33.62
N LEU A 596 -20.04 -55.40 34.13
CA LEU A 596 -20.67 -55.43 35.45
C LEU A 596 -21.81 -56.46 35.55
N PHE A 597 -22.33 -56.99 34.43
CA PHE A 597 -23.31 -58.07 34.45
C PHE A 597 -22.71 -59.43 34.83
N LEU A 598 -21.41 -59.64 34.64
CA LEU A 598 -20.74 -60.90 34.99
C LEU A 598 -20.80 -61.21 36.50
N PRO A 599 -20.40 -60.30 37.41
CA PRO A 599 -20.56 -60.56 38.85
C PRO A 599 -22.04 -60.68 39.27
N LEU A 600 -22.94 -59.93 38.62
CA LEU A 600 -24.38 -60.00 38.89
C LEU A 600 -24.96 -61.37 38.52
N LEU A 601 -24.53 -61.96 37.40
CA LEU A 601 -24.90 -63.31 36.98
C LEU A 601 -24.45 -64.36 37.99
N LEU A 602 -23.22 -64.26 38.50
CA LEU A 602 -22.70 -65.18 39.53
C LEU A 602 -23.54 -65.14 40.80
N VAL A 603 -23.83 -63.94 41.30
CA VAL A 603 -24.64 -63.75 42.52
C VAL A 603 -26.07 -64.26 42.30
N ALA A 604 -26.71 -63.91 41.19
CA ALA A 604 -28.06 -64.37 40.86
C ALA A 604 -28.13 -65.90 40.75
N HIS A 605 -27.13 -66.52 40.14
CA HIS A 605 -27.04 -67.98 40.00
C HIS A 605 -26.93 -68.68 41.36
N CYS A 606 -26.03 -68.21 42.23
CA CYS A 606 -25.90 -68.74 43.59
C CYS A 606 -27.18 -68.62 44.43
N LEU A 607 -28.01 -67.60 44.18
CA LEU A 607 -29.28 -67.36 44.87
C LEU A 607 -30.44 -68.25 44.39
N ILE A 608 -30.33 -68.94 43.24
CA ILE A 608 -31.39 -69.81 42.72
C ILE A 608 -31.68 -70.99 43.67
N CYS A 609 -30.63 -71.73 44.05
CA CYS A 609 -30.73 -72.92 44.89
C CYS A 609 -31.40 -72.66 46.25
N PRO A 610 -30.99 -71.65 47.04
CA PRO A 610 -31.63 -71.37 48.32
C PRO A 610 -33.09 -70.91 48.19
N TYR A 611 -33.49 -70.32 47.06
CA TYR A 611 -34.87 -69.84 46.85
C TYR A 611 -35.84 -70.93 46.35
N ARG A 612 -35.36 -72.17 46.12
CA ARG A 612 -36.20 -73.31 45.73
C ARG A 612 -36.69 -74.07 46.96
N HIS A 613 -38.00 -74.11 47.14
CA HIS A 613 -38.68 -74.88 48.19
C HIS A 613 -39.05 -76.28 47.65
N HIS A 614 -38.54 -77.32 48.30
CA HIS A 614 -38.91 -78.72 48.04
C HIS A 614 -39.99 -79.16 49.04
N ILE A 615 -41.19 -79.49 48.55
CA ILE A 615 -42.25 -80.09 49.37
C ILE A 615 -41.89 -81.57 49.58
N VAL A 616 -41.48 -81.95 50.79
CA VAL A 616 -41.36 -83.36 51.19
C VAL A 616 -42.77 -83.90 51.38
N LYS A 617 -43.24 -84.79 50.49
CA LYS A 617 -44.49 -85.55 50.71
C LYS A 617 -44.17 -86.72 51.65
N THR A 618 -44.73 -86.74 52.85
CA THR A 618 -44.63 -87.88 53.77
C THR A 618 -45.45 -89.08 53.24
N PRO A 619 -44.96 -90.33 53.30
CA PRO A 619 -45.71 -91.50 52.85
C PRO A 619 -46.84 -91.84 53.82
N VAL A 620 -48.02 -92.14 53.26
CA VAL A 620 -49.22 -92.62 53.97
C VAL A 620 -49.05 -94.11 54.27
N VAL A 621 -49.15 -94.52 55.55
CA VAL A 621 -49.10 -95.92 55.99
C VAL A 621 -50.50 -96.54 55.89
N ILE A 622 -50.67 -97.57 55.06
CA ILE A 622 -51.89 -98.38 54.96
C ILE A 622 -51.67 -99.66 55.80
N LEU A 623 -52.44 -99.82 56.88
CA LEU A 623 -52.46 -101.03 57.72
C LEU A 623 -53.52 -102.01 57.18
N LEU A 624 -53.09 -103.20 56.73
CA LEU A 624 -53.94 -104.37 56.49
C LEU A 624 -53.39 -105.54 57.30
N ARG A 625 -54.18 -106.06 58.26
CA ARG A 625 -53.89 -107.33 58.93
C ARG A 625 -55.18 -108.01 59.41
N HIS A 626 -55.44 -109.22 58.92
CA HIS A 626 -56.16 -110.26 59.63
C HIS A 626 -55.47 -111.62 59.41
N ASP A 627 -55.21 -112.27 60.55
CA ASP A 627 -55.19 -113.70 60.89
C ASP A 627 -54.17 -114.69 60.28
N GLY A 628 -53.43 -115.34 61.21
CA GLY A 628 -52.84 -116.67 61.04
C GLY A 628 -51.31 -116.74 61.20
N CYS A 629 -50.84 -117.16 62.37
CA CYS A 629 -49.44 -117.51 62.68
C CYS A 629 -49.29 -119.05 62.66
N PRO A 630 -48.13 -119.63 62.29
CA PRO A 630 -47.28 -120.13 63.37
C PRO A 630 -45.76 -120.07 63.12
N THR A 631 -45.10 -120.01 64.28
CA THR A 631 -43.70 -120.08 64.66
C THR A 631 -42.85 -121.16 63.95
N CYS A 632 -41.55 -120.86 63.79
CA CYS A 632 -40.43 -121.79 63.53
C CYS A 632 -40.18 -122.24 62.07
N SER A 633 -39.52 -121.40 61.28
CA SER A 633 -38.55 -121.87 60.28
C SER A 633 -37.41 -120.85 60.15
N GLY A 634 -36.23 -121.22 60.65
CA GLY A 634 -35.02 -120.39 60.60
C GLY A 634 -34.50 -120.26 59.17
N VAL A 635 -34.98 -119.25 58.44
CA VAL A 635 -34.44 -118.83 57.14
C VAL A 635 -33.95 -117.37 57.22
N PRO A 636 -32.85 -117.04 56.53
CA PRO A 636 -31.99 -115.92 56.88
C PRO A 636 -32.58 -114.55 56.52
N TYR A 637 -32.19 -113.56 57.33
CA TYR A 637 -32.43 -112.14 57.15
C TYR A 637 -32.02 -111.65 55.74
N VAL A 638 -32.97 -111.10 55.00
CA VAL A 638 -32.73 -110.39 53.73
C VAL A 638 -32.83 -108.89 54.01
N PRO A 639 -31.74 -108.11 53.89
CA PRO A 639 -31.82 -106.66 54.05
C PRO A 639 -32.60 -106.02 52.88
N PRO A 640 -33.32 -104.91 53.12
CA PRO A 640 -34.09 -104.23 52.08
C PRO A 640 -33.17 -103.69 50.97
N PRO A 641 -33.65 -103.64 49.71
CA PRO A 641 -32.84 -103.18 48.58
C PRO A 641 -32.41 -101.72 48.76
N VAL A 642 -31.11 -101.49 48.59
CA VAL A 642 -30.48 -100.18 48.47
C VAL A 642 -30.98 -99.54 47.17
N VAL A 643 -31.81 -98.50 47.27
CA VAL A 643 -32.21 -97.69 46.12
C VAL A 643 -31.10 -96.68 45.83
N LEU A 644 -30.25 -97.03 44.88
CA LEU A 644 -29.37 -96.09 44.20
C LEU A 644 -30.21 -95.27 43.21
N SER A 645 -30.22 -93.96 43.39
CA SER A 645 -30.82 -93.01 42.45
C SER A 645 -29.98 -92.96 41.17
N GLY A 646 -30.49 -93.60 40.11
CA GLY A 646 -29.99 -93.47 38.75
C GLY A 646 -31.17 -93.22 37.82
N GLY A 647 -31.44 -91.96 37.51
CA GLY A 647 -32.47 -91.57 36.55
C GLY A 647 -31.90 -91.54 35.14
N GLN A 648 -32.22 -92.55 34.34
CA GLN A 648 -32.20 -92.51 32.88
C GLN A 648 -33.40 -93.33 32.39
N ASP A 649 -34.42 -92.62 31.91
CA ASP A 649 -35.54 -93.19 31.15
C ASP A 649 -35.22 -93.11 29.65
N ARG A 650 -35.73 -94.12 28.91
CA ARG A 650 -35.75 -94.38 27.44
C ARG A 650 -34.73 -95.44 27.00
N ASP A 651 -35.08 -96.53 26.30
CA ASP A 651 -36.19 -96.81 25.36
C ASP A 651 -36.56 -98.31 25.35
N PHE A 652 -37.82 -98.65 25.04
CA PHE A 652 -38.16 -99.87 24.30
C PHE A 652 -39.43 -99.63 23.45
N GLU A 653 -39.32 -99.95 22.16
CA GLU A 653 -40.30 -99.71 21.11
C GLU A 653 -41.53 -100.64 21.14
N VAL A 654 -42.60 -100.02 20.69
CA VAL A 654 -43.92 -100.42 20.18
C VAL A 654 -44.01 -101.78 19.50
N ILE A 655 -45.09 -102.52 19.80
CA ILE A 655 -45.69 -103.54 18.93
C ILE A 655 -47.15 -103.16 18.68
N ASP A 656 -47.46 -102.81 17.43
CA ASP A 656 -48.81 -102.60 16.90
C ASP A 656 -49.51 -103.96 16.66
N ILE A 657 -50.82 -104.03 16.90
CA ILE A 657 -51.69 -105.15 16.52
C ILE A 657 -52.84 -104.60 15.65
N PRO A 658 -53.16 -105.23 14.50
CA PRO A 658 -53.98 -104.63 13.45
C PRO A 658 -55.49 -104.88 13.62
N THR A 659 -56.27 -103.99 13.02
CA THR A 659 -57.73 -104.03 12.88
C THR A 659 -58.19 -105.18 11.97
N VAL A 660 -59.11 -106.00 12.46
CA VAL A 660 -60.02 -106.81 11.63
C VAL A 660 -61.44 -106.59 12.14
N ASP A 661 -62.31 -106.20 11.23
CA ASP A 661 -63.71 -105.88 11.48
C ASP A 661 -64.58 -106.97 10.83
N SER A 662 -65.37 -107.70 11.62
CA SER A 662 -66.54 -108.43 11.12
C SER A 662 -67.49 -108.85 12.25
N LYS A 663 -68.63 -108.15 12.31
CA LYS A 663 -70.02 -108.65 12.44
C LYS A 663 -70.40 -109.66 13.56
N THR A 664 -71.59 -109.34 14.10
CA THR A 664 -72.70 -110.21 14.58
C THR A 664 -72.66 -110.83 15.99
N LYS A 665 -73.47 -110.22 16.88
CA LYS A 665 -74.65 -110.75 17.63
C LYS A 665 -74.67 -112.18 18.21
N GLN A 666 -75.28 -112.24 19.42
CA GLN A 666 -75.85 -113.37 20.19
C GLN A 666 -74.81 -114.22 20.96
N ASP A 667 -74.93 -114.51 22.25
CA ASP A 667 -76.00 -114.41 23.27
C ASP A 667 -75.42 -113.94 24.63
#